data_AF-W9ZTR2-F1
#
_entry.id   AF-W9ZTR2-F1
#
_cell.length_a   1.000
_cell.length_b   1.000
_cell.length_c   1.000
_cell.angle_alpha   90.00
_cell.angle_beta   90.00
_cell.angle_gamma   90.00
#
_symmetry.space_group_name_H-M   'P 1'
#
loop_
_entity.id
_entity.type
_entity.pdbx_description
1 polymer ?
#
loop_
_entity_poly.entity_id
_entity_poly.type
_entity_poly.pdbx_seq_one_letter_code
_entity_poly.pdbx_strand_id
1 'polypeptide(L)'
;MAPTLELNERAAVDKIVVKPLPSNGSTTVAGLNLKSPEKHDRVLKVFRAFIADLCQQFNGGHPGSAMGMAAIGIALYKYVMRYSPNNCEYFNRDRFVLSNGHACLWQYLFMHLVGVKSMTLEQLKSYHSTKTDSLCPGHPEIENEGVEVTTGPLGQGVANAVGLAMATKNLGATYNKPGYELVNNMTWCMIGDACLQEGVGLEAVSLAGHWRLNNLCIIYDNNSITCDGTADVANTEDINAKMEATGWNVLDVFDGDSDVTAIVNALIAARSSDKPTFINIRTTIGFGSAAAGNAKTHGAALGVDDVANIKKSFGLDSNEHFHIPQDVYDLFADVRVRGDAYEAEWLKTVQRYKKEDPVLGTEFGLRVAGKMPDDWTKCIPGSSELPTEPTSSRKSAGILTNILGERIKSFLVGTADLTPSCHVAFNNKVDFQSPDLRTACGLNGNYSGRYIHYGIREHAMCAISNGLAAFNKGTFIPMTSSFFMFYLYAAPAVRMAALQGLQQIHIATHDSIGTGEDGPTHQPIALPALYRAMPNTLYIRPCDSEEVAGAFIAAIQATETPTIISAKLRQDAVPEASCSGNSSTGGLSVVQETGDADNNQPSIEGTASYQDNFQVLVEPSVTFQLHDSIDISQDDQSETSNDGRLPNVDFDFAASPLARSQVSLLNISPFEWYDLLAQDAISQIQRLNDASNGEPRWNFDESTLSRRQSPAPRSIATDSYTQDRHGNGLGVSLVDHESANKPWNTTESIELSPADLGFFRYYTEIVGPILDLFDQERHFTNVVPHLALRNSGLLKAILAVAAKHMSLGVKIRQAQSHGGNSSESNSSSPETTTGGGQPPEHSQIPAHMATQYYYETLQYLSQTLLYPSYAESHEILATAIMISTYEMFDAGGTSTSGNWERHLRGAFWIQRSQDNDGESIDGLRRAVWWAWLRQDIWAAFRAGRPTLTIWRPKKRLEDLDSDELATRMVYICAKCVEFAALDKTSPSQDIQQKIEHGNRLLQALENWYRILPCSYKPVVVTTEHDTMSRAPSTSKSQTRFRSVWFHPPNHAGAMQMYHFSKAIVLLNQPSTGGLNAYRQRQKGLNESLHMVCSIANACQRSEPAMAFLNVQAMFAVGQCVQMPEKQAELLDTLDRMLEISKFPATGLVADLKRVWQE
;
A
#
# COMPACT_ATOMS: atom_id res chain seq x y z
N MET A 1 -7.74 -43.76 -26.15
CA MET A 1 -7.95 -43.29 -27.54
C MET A 1 -8.51 -41.89 -27.43
N ALA A 2 -7.75 -40.87 -27.81
CA ALA A 2 -8.23 -39.49 -27.86
C ALA A 2 -8.87 -39.24 -29.25
N PRO A 3 -10.01 -38.53 -29.34
CA PRO A 3 -10.77 -38.39 -30.57
C PRO A 3 -10.27 -37.23 -31.45
N THR A 4 -9.02 -37.32 -31.96
CA THR A 4 -8.42 -36.24 -32.78
C THR A 4 -7.70 -36.70 -34.05
N LEU A 5 -7.50 -38.01 -34.29
CA LEU A 5 -6.81 -38.50 -35.49
C LEU A 5 -7.72 -38.59 -36.74
N GLU A 6 -9.03 -38.83 -36.60
CA GLU A 6 -9.93 -39.09 -37.74
C GLU A 6 -10.26 -37.87 -38.61
N LEU A 7 -9.98 -36.64 -38.17
CA LEU A 7 -10.19 -35.43 -38.98
C LEU A 7 -9.02 -35.11 -39.92
N ASN A 8 -7.85 -35.74 -39.73
CA ASN A 8 -6.62 -35.36 -40.44
C ASN A 8 -6.42 -35.98 -41.83
N GLU A 9 -7.19 -37.01 -42.21
CA GLU A 9 -7.04 -37.65 -43.55
C GLU A 9 -7.58 -36.80 -44.72
N ARG A 10 -8.26 -35.67 -44.47
CA ARG A 10 -8.90 -34.85 -45.52
C ARG A 10 -8.11 -33.61 -45.98
N ALA A 11 -7.03 -33.21 -45.31
CA ALA A 11 -6.29 -31.98 -45.62
C ALA A 11 -5.04 -32.18 -46.50
N ALA A 12 -4.64 -33.42 -46.78
CA ALA A 12 -3.38 -33.74 -47.44
C ALA A 12 -3.43 -33.66 -48.99
N VAL A 13 -3.67 -32.48 -49.57
CA VAL A 13 -3.55 -32.27 -51.04
C VAL A 13 -2.81 -30.98 -51.42
N ASP A 14 -3.08 -29.84 -50.78
CA ASP A 14 -2.55 -28.55 -51.23
C ASP A 14 -1.15 -28.25 -50.66
N LYS A 15 -0.12 -28.46 -51.49
CA LYS A 15 1.24 -27.97 -51.22
C LYS A 15 1.21 -26.44 -51.08
N ILE A 16 1.89 -25.93 -50.06
CA ILE A 16 2.09 -24.49 -49.81
C ILE A 16 2.55 -23.80 -51.11
N VAL A 17 1.67 -22.97 -51.68
CA VAL A 17 1.95 -22.26 -52.95
C VAL A 17 2.85 -21.07 -52.68
N VAL A 18 4.17 -21.30 -52.76
CA VAL A 18 5.18 -20.24 -52.70
C VAL A 18 5.01 -19.32 -53.91
N LYS A 19 4.48 -18.11 -53.71
CA LYS A 19 4.42 -17.08 -54.74
C LYS A 19 5.83 -16.61 -55.11
N PRO A 20 6.13 -16.34 -56.40
CA PRO A 20 7.40 -15.71 -56.79
C PRO A 20 7.56 -14.32 -56.15
N LEU A 21 8.77 -14.04 -55.66
CA LEU A 21 9.12 -12.81 -54.93
C LEU A 21 9.06 -11.55 -55.81
N PRO A 22 8.36 -10.48 -55.40
CA PRO A 22 8.59 -9.12 -55.89
C PRO A 22 9.90 -8.57 -55.30
N SER A 23 10.81 -8.08 -56.14
CA SER A 23 12.15 -7.63 -55.73
C SER A 23 12.17 -6.20 -55.20
N ASN A 24 11.86 -6.01 -53.91
CA ASN A 24 12.06 -4.73 -53.21
C ASN A 24 13.30 -4.77 -52.29
N GLY A 25 14.46 -4.41 -52.85
CA GLY A 25 15.56 -3.78 -52.10
C GLY A 25 16.49 -4.63 -51.22
N SER A 26 16.17 -5.88 -50.89
CA SER A 26 17.09 -6.78 -50.16
C SER A 26 17.30 -8.10 -50.90
N THR A 27 18.49 -8.67 -50.75
CA THR A 27 19.00 -9.79 -51.55
C THR A 27 18.15 -11.05 -51.45
N THR A 28 17.91 -11.67 -52.61
CA THR A 28 17.10 -12.87 -52.81
C THR A 28 17.48 -14.03 -51.90
N VAL A 29 16.48 -14.66 -51.25
CA VAL A 29 16.64 -15.92 -50.49
C VAL A 29 16.79 -17.14 -51.41
N ALA A 30 16.85 -16.93 -52.74
CA ALA A 30 17.26 -17.92 -53.72
C ALA A 30 18.77 -18.26 -53.59
N GLY A 31 19.12 -19.10 -52.61
CA GLY A 31 20.52 -19.51 -52.37
C GLY A 31 20.81 -20.32 -51.11
N LEU A 32 19.83 -20.63 -50.25
CA LEU A 32 20.07 -21.45 -49.05
C LEU A 32 20.33 -22.93 -49.43
N ASN A 33 21.57 -23.38 -49.21
CA ASN A 33 21.98 -24.77 -49.41
C ASN A 33 21.71 -25.59 -48.13
N LEU A 34 20.52 -26.17 -48.05
CA LEU A 34 20.11 -27.05 -46.95
C LEU A 34 20.99 -28.32 -46.93
N LYS A 35 21.43 -28.72 -45.73
CA LYS A 35 22.11 -30.02 -45.56
C LYS A 35 21.08 -31.16 -45.70
N SER A 36 21.56 -32.38 -45.96
CA SER A 36 20.68 -33.52 -46.21
C SER A 36 19.88 -33.93 -44.96
N PRO A 37 18.68 -34.54 -45.12
CA PRO A 37 17.82 -34.91 -44.00
C PRO A 37 18.49 -35.80 -42.96
N GLU A 38 19.40 -36.69 -43.36
CA GLU A 38 20.14 -37.58 -42.46
C GLU A 38 21.05 -36.79 -41.51
N LYS A 39 21.57 -35.63 -41.94
CA LYS A 39 22.34 -34.74 -41.07
C LYS A 39 21.46 -33.96 -40.11
N HIS A 40 20.20 -33.67 -40.47
CA HIS A 40 19.25 -33.06 -39.53
C HIS A 40 18.81 -34.10 -38.48
N ASP A 41 18.36 -35.28 -38.92
CA ASP A 41 17.98 -36.41 -38.06
C ASP A 41 19.07 -36.77 -37.03
N ARG A 42 20.34 -36.81 -37.47
CA ARG A 42 21.48 -37.01 -36.57
C ARG A 42 21.56 -35.97 -35.45
N VAL A 43 21.36 -34.69 -35.76
CA VAL A 43 21.34 -33.62 -34.76
C VAL A 43 20.09 -33.71 -33.87
N LEU A 44 18.91 -33.97 -34.44
CA LEU A 44 17.66 -34.12 -33.68
C LEU A 44 17.77 -35.20 -32.61
N LYS A 45 18.31 -36.36 -32.96
CA LYS A 45 18.51 -37.51 -32.06
C LYS A 45 19.46 -37.19 -30.90
N VAL A 46 20.64 -36.61 -31.21
CA VAL A 46 21.60 -36.22 -30.17
C VAL A 46 21.03 -35.11 -29.29
N PHE A 47 20.42 -34.08 -29.87
CA PHE A 47 19.83 -32.96 -29.14
C PHE A 47 18.78 -33.45 -28.14
N ARG A 48 17.83 -34.28 -28.58
CA ARG A 48 16.77 -34.83 -27.72
C ARG A 48 17.33 -35.69 -26.59
N ALA A 49 18.29 -36.57 -26.87
CA ALA A 49 18.95 -37.38 -25.85
C ALA A 49 19.74 -36.54 -24.82
N PHE A 50 20.37 -35.46 -25.28
CA PHE A 50 21.12 -34.53 -24.42
C PHE A 50 20.21 -33.71 -23.51
N ILE A 51 19.07 -33.21 -24.01
CA ILE A 51 18.02 -32.58 -23.17
C ILE A 51 17.53 -33.55 -22.09
N ALA A 52 17.29 -34.81 -22.45
CA ALA A 52 16.86 -35.84 -21.51
C ALA A 52 17.91 -36.12 -20.41
N ASP A 53 19.21 -36.16 -20.75
CA ASP A 53 20.30 -36.23 -19.78
C ASP A 53 20.32 -35.02 -18.83
N LEU A 54 20.22 -33.80 -19.34
CA LEU A 54 20.26 -32.57 -18.53
C LEU A 54 19.15 -32.49 -17.49
N CYS A 55 17.91 -32.86 -17.85
CA CYS A 55 16.81 -32.92 -16.88
C CYS A 55 16.99 -34.08 -15.88
N GLN A 56 17.53 -35.21 -16.32
CA GLN A 56 17.68 -36.38 -15.46
C GLN A 56 18.77 -36.22 -14.40
N GLN A 57 19.82 -35.42 -14.66
CA GLN A 57 21.00 -35.31 -13.78
C GLN A 57 20.66 -34.81 -12.36
N PHE A 58 19.66 -33.94 -12.21
CA PHE A 58 19.12 -33.47 -10.92
C PHE A 58 17.64 -33.86 -10.72
N ASN A 59 17.13 -34.77 -11.57
CA ASN A 59 15.76 -35.28 -11.53
C ASN A 59 14.67 -34.18 -11.58
N GLY A 60 14.86 -33.15 -12.42
CA GLY A 60 13.94 -32.02 -12.58
C GLY A 60 14.17 -31.21 -13.85
N GLY A 61 13.18 -30.40 -14.23
CA GLY A 61 13.21 -29.55 -15.43
C GLY A 61 12.17 -29.93 -16.48
N HIS A 62 12.21 -29.25 -17.63
CA HIS A 62 11.17 -29.33 -18.66
C HIS A 62 11.68 -29.94 -19.98
N PRO A 63 11.83 -31.27 -20.07
CA PRO A 63 12.37 -31.92 -21.27
C PRO A 63 11.38 -31.91 -22.43
N GLY A 64 10.08 -31.95 -22.16
CA GLY A 64 9.02 -32.20 -23.13
C GLY A 64 9.06 -31.31 -24.37
N SER A 65 8.76 -30.02 -24.20
CA SER A 65 8.71 -29.06 -25.32
C SER A 65 10.09 -28.84 -25.93
N ALA A 66 11.15 -28.85 -25.10
CA ALA A 66 12.53 -28.71 -25.57
C ALA A 66 12.97 -29.86 -26.51
N MET A 67 12.46 -31.09 -26.28
CA MET A 67 12.66 -32.22 -27.19
C MET A 67 11.78 -32.15 -28.44
N GLY A 68 10.52 -31.69 -28.33
CA GLY A 68 9.61 -31.52 -29.46
C GLY A 68 10.14 -30.50 -30.47
N MET A 69 10.41 -29.27 -30.02
CA MET A 69 10.83 -28.11 -30.83
C MET A 69 12.21 -28.24 -31.52
N ALA A 70 12.91 -29.38 -31.41
CA ALA A 70 14.29 -29.51 -31.87
C ALA A 70 14.48 -29.20 -33.38
N ALA A 71 13.53 -29.59 -34.25
CA ALA A 71 13.60 -29.28 -35.69
C ALA A 71 13.43 -27.79 -35.98
N ILE A 72 12.62 -27.09 -35.17
CA ILE A 72 12.41 -25.65 -35.28
C ILE A 72 13.70 -24.90 -34.94
N GLY A 73 14.44 -25.36 -33.94
CA GLY A 73 15.72 -24.74 -33.57
C GLY A 73 16.81 -24.93 -34.61
N ILE A 74 16.88 -26.11 -35.25
CA ILE A 74 17.72 -26.29 -36.44
C ILE A 74 17.29 -25.30 -37.53
N ALA A 75 16.00 -25.25 -37.89
CA ALA A 75 15.51 -24.35 -38.94
C ALA A 75 15.87 -22.87 -38.67
N LEU A 76 15.64 -22.40 -37.45
CA LEU A 76 15.86 -21.02 -37.05
C LEU A 76 17.34 -20.67 -36.90
N TYR A 77 18.07 -21.32 -35.97
CA TYR A 77 19.46 -20.98 -35.65
C TYR A 77 20.43 -21.34 -36.77
N LYS A 78 20.21 -22.45 -37.51
CA LYS A 78 21.13 -22.83 -38.58
C LYS A 78 20.92 -22.01 -39.85
N TYR A 79 19.67 -21.81 -40.29
CA TYR A 79 19.39 -21.36 -41.66
C TYR A 79 18.83 -19.95 -41.76
N VAL A 80 17.89 -19.54 -40.90
CA VAL A 80 17.06 -18.34 -41.17
C VAL A 80 17.44 -17.11 -40.33
N MET A 81 17.83 -17.27 -39.07
CA MET A 81 18.13 -16.14 -38.18
C MET A 81 19.45 -15.45 -38.56
N ARG A 82 19.49 -14.11 -38.50
CA ARG A 82 20.67 -13.27 -38.79
C ARG A 82 21.25 -12.70 -37.50
N TYR A 83 22.31 -13.31 -36.97
CA TYR A 83 22.91 -12.98 -35.67
C TYR A 83 24.41 -13.31 -35.67
N SER A 84 25.16 -12.82 -34.68
CA SER A 84 26.58 -13.09 -34.48
C SER A 84 26.80 -13.81 -33.15
N PRO A 85 27.16 -15.12 -33.12
CA PRO A 85 27.46 -15.82 -31.86
C PRO A 85 28.72 -15.32 -31.15
N ASN A 86 29.61 -14.64 -31.89
CA ASN A 86 30.83 -14.03 -31.33
C ASN A 86 30.57 -12.63 -30.72
N ASN A 87 29.45 -12.00 -31.09
CA ASN A 87 28.99 -10.73 -30.53
C ASN A 87 27.45 -10.75 -30.48
N CYS A 88 26.91 -11.32 -29.40
CA CYS A 88 25.46 -11.33 -29.20
C CYS A 88 24.88 -9.91 -29.05
N GLU A 89 25.71 -8.87 -28.81
CA GLU A 89 25.28 -7.47 -28.76
C GLU A 89 25.33 -6.70 -30.09
N TYR A 90 25.55 -7.39 -31.22
CA TYR A 90 25.40 -6.78 -32.54
C TYR A 90 24.01 -6.13 -32.72
N PHE A 91 23.96 -4.82 -32.94
CA PHE A 91 22.75 -4.00 -32.80
C PHE A 91 21.60 -4.37 -33.76
N ASN A 92 21.92 -4.68 -35.02
CA ASN A 92 20.95 -5.07 -36.05
C ASN A 92 20.89 -6.60 -36.25
N ARG A 93 21.08 -7.36 -35.16
CA ARG A 93 20.76 -8.79 -35.10
C ARG A 93 19.25 -9.01 -35.15
N ASP A 94 18.81 -10.08 -35.79
CA ASP A 94 17.49 -10.66 -35.53
C ASP A 94 17.36 -10.99 -34.04
N ARG A 95 16.17 -10.74 -33.47
CA ARG A 95 15.87 -10.93 -32.05
C ARG A 95 15.10 -12.22 -31.85
N PHE A 96 15.45 -13.00 -30.82
CA PHE A 96 14.74 -14.22 -30.46
C PHE A 96 14.17 -14.14 -29.04
N VAL A 97 12.91 -14.51 -28.87
CA VAL A 97 12.21 -14.55 -27.58
C VAL A 97 11.56 -15.92 -27.38
N LEU A 98 11.94 -16.63 -26.31
CA LEU A 98 11.28 -17.87 -25.87
C LEU A 98 10.17 -17.53 -24.87
N SER A 99 8.94 -17.29 -25.33
CA SER A 99 7.84 -16.93 -24.43
C SER A 99 7.31 -18.11 -23.61
N ASN A 100 7.47 -19.34 -24.10
CA ASN A 100 7.31 -20.57 -23.32
C ASN A 100 8.60 -20.88 -22.55
N GLY A 101 9.03 -19.93 -21.71
CA GLY A 101 10.36 -19.89 -21.08
C GLY A 101 10.74 -21.15 -20.27
N HIS A 102 9.79 -21.97 -19.83
CA HIS A 102 10.08 -23.23 -19.16
C HIS A 102 10.97 -24.16 -20.01
N ALA A 103 10.88 -24.08 -21.34
CA ALA A 103 11.68 -24.85 -22.30
C ALA A 103 13.11 -24.29 -22.52
N CYS A 104 13.64 -23.51 -21.57
CA CYS A 104 14.91 -22.76 -21.67
C CYS A 104 16.11 -23.58 -22.16
N LEU A 105 16.21 -24.85 -21.79
CA LEU A 105 17.26 -25.77 -22.27
C LEU A 105 17.35 -25.86 -23.80
N TRP A 106 16.22 -25.69 -24.51
CA TRP A 106 16.22 -25.62 -25.97
C TRP A 106 17.08 -24.45 -26.47
N GLN A 107 16.86 -23.26 -25.90
CA GLN A 107 17.57 -22.04 -26.27
C GLN A 107 19.05 -22.14 -25.88
N TYR A 108 19.34 -22.58 -24.64
CA TYR A 108 20.71 -22.73 -24.16
C TYR A 108 21.51 -23.75 -24.98
N LEU A 109 20.93 -24.90 -25.33
CA LEU A 109 21.62 -25.91 -26.13
C LEU A 109 21.86 -25.44 -27.58
N PHE A 110 20.94 -24.70 -28.20
CA PHE A 110 21.22 -24.07 -29.50
C PHE A 110 22.29 -22.98 -29.40
N MET A 111 22.28 -22.13 -28.37
CA MET A 111 23.34 -21.15 -28.09
C MET A 111 24.72 -21.81 -27.94
N HIS A 112 24.80 -22.94 -27.25
CA HIS A 112 26.00 -23.75 -27.14
C HIS A 112 26.48 -24.28 -28.51
N LEU A 113 25.58 -24.92 -29.27
CA LEU A 113 25.90 -25.54 -30.57
C LEU A 113 26.35 -24.54 -31.63
N VAL A 114 25.85 -23.30 -31.60
CA VAL A 114 26.26 -22.22 -32.51
C VAL A 114 27.50 -21.47 -32.04
N GLY A 115 27.95 -21.74 -30.81
CA GLY A 115 29.22 -21.27 -30.27
C GLY A 115 29.17 -19.91 -29.56
N VAL A 116 28.05 -19.58 -28.88
CA VAL A 116 28.00 -18.47 -27.92
C VAL A 116 29.02 -18.74 -26.80
N LYS A 117 29.90 -17.76 -26.54
CA LYS A 117 31.13 -17.99 -25.77
C LYS A 117 30.89 -18.34 -24.31
N SER A 118 29.91 -17.69 -23.67
CA SER A 118 29.51 -17.92 -22.28
C SER A 118 28.77 -19.25 -22.07
N MET A 119 28.02 -19.70 -23.07
CA MET A 119 27.18 -20.90 -22.99
C MET A 119 28.00 -22.18 -23.24
N THR A 120 28.79 -22.56 -22.25
CA THR A 120 29.65 -23.75 -22.28
C THR A 120 28.91 -25.04 -21.91
N LEU A 121 29.52 -26.19 -22.19
CA LEU A 121 29.00 -27.51 -21.80
C LEU A 121 28.79 -27.63 -20.27
N GLU A 122 29.65 -27.00 -19.48
CA GLU A 122 29.56 -27.02 -18.01
C GLU A 122 28.47 -26.09 -17.47
N GLN A 123 28.09 -25.05 -18.23
CA GLN A 123 26.93 -24.21 -17.93
C GLN A 123 25.61 -24.95 -18.25
N LEU A 124 25.56 -25.69 -19.36
CA LEU A 124 24.42 -26.58 -19.63
C LEU A 124 24.21 -27.61 -18.52
N LYS A 125 25.30 -28.21 -18.02
CA LYS A 125 25.27 -29.15 -16.89
C LYS A 125 24.93 -28.51 -15.54
N SER A 126 24.98 -27.17 -15.39
CA SER A 126 24.55 -26.51 -14.14
C SER A 126 23.06 -26.19 -14.09
N TYR A 127 22.29 -26.49 -15.13
CA TYR A 127 20.83 -26.44 -15.10
C TYR A 127 20.26 -27.31 -13.96
N HIS A 128 19.37 -26.74 -13.13
CA HIS A 128 18.86 -27.32 -11.87
C HIS A 128 19.90 -27.67 -10.77
N SER A 129 21.17 -27.30 -10.94
CA SER A 129 22.15 -27.40 -9.85
C SER A 129 21.96 -26.29 -8.80
N THR A 130 22.63 -26.43 -7.65
CA THR A 130 22.66 -25.40 -6.59
C THR A 130 23.70 -24.30 -6.82
N LYS A 131 24.29 -24.21 -8.02
CA LYS A 131 25.32 -23.21 -8.36
C LYS A 131 24.70 -21.84 -8.59
N THR A 132 25.18 -20.84 -7.85
CA THR A 132 24.76 -19.43 -8.01
C THR A 132 25.43 -18.72 -9.18
N ASP A 133 26.47 -19.31 -9.79
CA ASP A 133 27.17 -18.85 -10.99
C ASP A 133 26.70 -19.55 -12.29
N SER A 134 25.53 -20.20 -12.22
CA SER A 134 24.90 -20.86 -13.37
C SER A 134 24.23 -19.85 -14.30
N LEU A 135 24.63 -19.86 -15.57
CA LEU A 135 23.99 -19.14 -16.69
C LEU A 135 22.86 -19.96 -17.35
N CYS A 136 22.48 -21.07 -16.71
CA CYS A 136 21.32 -21.89 -17.09
C CYS A 136 20.28 -21.95 -15.94
N PRO A 137 19.65 -20.81 -15.59
CA PRO A 137 18.50 -20.79 -14.68
C PRO A 137 17.29 -21.54 -15.28
N GLY A 138 16.28 -21.81 -14.43
CA GLY A 138 15.08 -22.57 -14.80
C GLY A 138 14.23 -21.95 -15.91
N HIS A 139 14.42 -20.65 -16.17
CA HIS A 139 13.80 -19.85 -17.24
C HIS A 139 14.84 -18.86 -17.78
N PRO A 140 14.74 -18.35 -19.03
CA PRO A 140 15.72 -17.40 -19.58
C PRO A 140 15.70 -16.09 -18.83
N GLU A 141 16.89 -15.57 -18.53
CA GLU A 141 17.13 -14.28 -17.86
C GLU A 141 18.02 -13.40 -18.76
N ILE A 142 17.65 -12.13 -18.95
CA ILE A 142 18.26 -11.16 -19.91
C ILE A 142 19.75 -10.88 -19.64
N GLU A 143 20.21 -11.15 -18.42
CA GLU A 143 21.59 -11.04 -17.98
C GLU A 143 22.52 -12.06 -18.69
N ASN A 144 21.95 -13.11 -19.28
CA ASN A 144 22.68 -14.12 -20.03
C ASN A 144 22.86 -13.70 -21.49
N GLU A 145 24.12 -13.62 -21.94
CA GLU A 145 24.51 -13.28 -23.31
C GLU A 145 23.69 -14.08 -24.35
N GLY A 146 22.92 -13.38 -25.20
CA GLY A 146 22.06 -14.01 -26.23
C GLY A 146 20.62 -14.32 -25.79
N VAL A 147 20.21 -13.93 -24.58
CA VAL A 147 18.81 -13.87 -24.15
C VAL A 147 18.32 -12.42 -24.28
N GLU A 148 17.35 -12.16 -25.17
CA GLU A 148 16.89 -10.78 -25.43
C GLU A 148 16.00 -10.20 -24.31
N VAL A 149 15.27 -11.05 -23.57
CA VAL A 149 14.39 -10.68 -22.45
C VAL A 149 14.22 -11.84 -21.46
N THR A 150 14.01 -11.52 -20.18
CA THR A 150 13.65 -12.51 -19.16
C THR A 150 12.20 -12.98 -19.36
N THR A 151 11.99 -14.29 -19.44
CA THR A 151 10.66 -14.90 -19.59
C THR A 151 10.38 -15.91 -18.49
N GLY A 152 9.22 -16.58 -18.54
CA GLY A 152 8.75 -17.52 -17.52
C GLY A 152 7.28 -17.30 -17.22
N PRO A 153 6.87 -16.13 -16.71
CA PRO A 153 5.47 -15.73 -16.70
C PRO A 153 4.95 -15.70 -18.15
N LEU A 154 3.95 -16.53 -18.44
CA LEU A 154 3.46 -16.78 -19.79
C LEU A 154 2.80 -15.52 -20.39
N GLY A 155 2.72 -15.46 -21.72
CA GLY A 155 2.20 -14.29 -22.45
C GLY A 155 3.12 -13.06 -22.47
N GLN A 156 3.92 -12.80 -21.43
CA GLN A 156 4.82 -11.65 -21.35
C GLN A 156 5.79 -11.57 -22.54
N GLY A 157 6.44 -12.70 -22.88
CA GLY A 157 7.39 -12.78 -23.99
C GLY A 157 6.77 -12.43 -25.35
N VAL A 158 5.48 -12.73 -25.56
CA VAL A 158 4.72 -12.32 -26.75
C VAL A 158 4.67 -10.79 -26.83
N ALA A 159 4.28 -10.12 -25.74
CA ALA A 159 4.22 -8.67 -25.68
C ALA A 159 5.61 -8.01 -25.76
N ASN A 160 6.65 -8.62 -25.17
CA ASN A 160 8.03 -8.13 -25.30
C ASN A 160 8.50 -8.22 -26.77
N ALA A 161 8.18 -9.31 -27.48
CA ALA A 161 8.50 -9.45 -28.90
C ALA A 161 7.78 -8.40 -29.78
N VAL A 162 6.55 -8.02 -29.44
CA VAL A 162 5.86 -6.88 -30.08
C VAL A 162 6.63 -5.58 -29.85
N GLY A 163 7.16 -5.34 -28.64
CA GLY A 163 8.04 -4.20 -28.34
C GLY A 163 9.34 -4.19 -29.14
N LEU A 164 10.03 -5.33 -29.24
CA LEU A 164 11.27 -5.47 -30.05
C LEU A 164 11.02 -5.24 -31.55
N ALA A 165 9.90 -5.75 -32.07
CA ALA A 165 9.50 -5.52 -33.45
C ALA A 165 9.12 -4.04 -33.70
N MET A 166 8.47 -3.39 -32.73
CA MET A 166 8.13 -1.97 -32.76
C MET A 166 9.38 -1.06 -32.73
N ALA A 167 10.36 -1.38 -31.87
CA ALA A 167 11.67 -0.72 -31.81
C ALA A 167 12.37 -0.73 -33.18
N THR A 168 12.45 -1.90 -33.81
CA THR A 168 12.99 -2.06 -35.17
C THR A 168 12.28 -1.16 -36.18
N LYS A 169 10.94 -1.14 -36.18
CA LYS A 169 10.14 -0.32 -37.11
C LYS A 169 10.38 1.17 -36.90
N ASN A 170 10.48 1.61 -35.64
CA ASN A 170 10.74 3.01 -35.32
C ASN A 170 12.14 3.45 -35.74
N LEU A 171 13.19 2.67 -35.42
CA LEU A 171 14.55 2.98 -35.85
C LEU A 171 14.68 2.96 -37.37
N GLY A 172 14.16 1.93 -38.04
CA GLY A 172 14.21 1.81 -39.49
C GLY A 172 13.54 3.00 -40.20
N ALA A 173 12.34 3.39 -39.77
CA ALA A 173 11.62 4.53 -40.33
C ALA A 173 12.24 5.90 -39.99
N THR A 174 13.07 5.98 -38.95
CA THR A 174 13.75 7.22 -38.53
C THR A 174 15.12 7.39 -39.19
N TYR A 175 15.83 6.29 -39.47
CA TYR A 175 17.25 6.32 -39.84
C TYR A 175 17.60 5.69 -41.19
N ASN A 176 16.84 4.72 -41.69
CA ASN A 176 17.16 4.11 -42.98
C ASN A 176 16.94 5.12 -44.12
N LYS A 177 17.80 5.03 -45.14
CA LYS A 177 17.71 5.83 -46.38
C LYS A 177 17.96 4.90 -47.56
N PRO A 178 17.53 5.23 -48.79
CA PRO A 178 17.84 4.42 -49.97
C PRO A 178 19.34 4.11 -50.08
N GLY A 179 19.71 2.82 -50.04
CA GLY A 179 21.10 2.34 -50.05
C GLY A 179 21.80 2.24 -48.68
N TYR A 180 21.08 2.55 -47.59
CA TYR A 180 21.53 2.56 -46.19
C TYR A 180 20.46 1.99 -45.27
N GLU A 181 20.27 0.67 -45.31
CA GLU A 181 19.44 -0.05 -44.35
C GLU A 181 20.24 -0.27 -43.05
N LEU A 182 19.99 0.56 -42.03
CA LEU A 182 20.70 0.50 -40.75
C LEU A 182 20.01 -0.41 -39.74
N VAL A 183 18.67 -0.43 -39.73
CA VAL A 183 17.87 -1.28 -38.85
C VAL A 183 16.75 -1.92 -39.66
N ASN A 184 16.79 -3.25 -39.80
CA ASN A 184 15.91 -4.05 -40.65
C ASN A 184 15.79 -5.51 -40.21
N ASN A 185 16.07 -5.80 -38.94
CA ASN A 185 16.07 -7.11 -38.32
C ASN A 185 14.66 -7.70 -38.12
N MET A 186 14.56 -9.03 -38.04
CA MET A 186 13.33 -9.73 -37.64
C MET A 186 13.28 -9.94 -36.13
N THR A 187 12.07 -10.05 -35.59
CA THR A 187 11.82 -10.60 -34.25
C THR A 187 11.10 -11.94 -34.39
N TRP A 188 11.68 -12.98 -33.79
CA TRP A 188 11.18 -14.35 -33.76
C TRP A 188 10.72 -14.67 -32.33
N CYS A 189 9.45 -15.00 -32.14
CA CYS A 189 8.90 -15.32 -30.82
C CYS A 189 8.38 -16.76 -30.81
N MET A 190 9.00 -17.62 -30.01
CA MET A 190 8.49 -18.98 -29.76
C MET A 190 7.45 -18.94 -28.65
N ILE A 191 6.34 -19.64 -28.86
CA ILE A 191 5.24 -19.80 -27.90
C ILE A 191 4.80 -21.26 -27.80
N GLY A 192 4.11 -21.63 -26.72
CA GLY A 192 3.38 -22.90 -26.58
C GLY A 192 1.90 -22.67 -26.24
N ASP A 193 1.14 -23.74 -26.05
CA ASP A 193 -0.34 -23.73 -25.97
C ASP A 193 -0.94 -22.76 -24.92
N ALA A 194 -0.21 -22.50 -23.83
CA ALA A 194 -0.65 -21.63 -22.74
C ALA A 194 -0.34 -20.14 -22.96
N CYS A 195 0.59 -19.77 -23.85
CA CYS A 195 0.99 -18.36 -24.02
C CYS A 195 -0.10 -17.44 -24.59
N LEU A 196 -1.07 -18.01 -25.32
CA LEU A 196 -2.23 -17.29 -25.88
C LEU A 196 -3.53 -17.52 -25.08
N GLN A 197 -3.47 -18.25 -23.97
CA GLN A 197 -4.53 -18.27 -22.96
C GLN A 197 -4.40 -17.05 -22.01
N GLU A 198 -3.19 -16.51 -21.88
CA GLU A 198 -2.89 -15.29 -21.12
C GLU A 198 -3.36 -14.01 -21.82
N GLY A 199 -4.08 -13.16 -21.07
CA GLY A 199 -4.69 -11.93 -21.60
C GLY A 199 -3.68 -10.97 -22.24
N VAL A 200 -2.51 -10.79 -21.62
CA VAL A 200 -1.41 -9.95 -22.14
C VAL A 200 -0.91 -10.40 -23.51
N GLY A 201 -0.91 -11.72 -23.79
CA GLY A 201 -0.54 -12.25 -25.10
C GLY A 201 -1.55 -11.87 -26.17
N LEU A 202 -2.84 -11.95 -25.84
CA LEU A 202 -3.95 -11.59 -26.73
C LEU A 202 -4.03 -10.08 -27.01
N GLU A 203 -3.85 -9.25 -25.97
CA GLU A 203 -3.72 -7.81 -26.09
C GLU A 203 -2.61 -7.42 -27.08
N ALA A 204 -1.43 -8.03 -26.96
CA ALA A 204 -0.27 -7.75 -27.80
C ALA A 204 -0.43 -8.26 -29.23
N VAL A 205 -0.98 -9.47 -29.43
CA VAL A 205 -1.30 -10.03 -30.75
C VAL A 205 -2.25 -9.11 -31.53
N SER A 206 -3.28 -8.57 -30.86
CA SER A 206 -4.22 -7.62 -31.43
C SER A 206 -3.53 -6.33 -31.91
N LEU A 207 -2.63 -5.77 -31.08
CA LEU A 207 -1.87 -4.56 -31.43
C LEU A 207 -0.87 -4.78 -32.58
N ALA A 208 -0.14 -5.89 -32.58
CA ALA A 208 0.86 -6.18 -33.62
C ALA A 208 0.24 -6.34 -35.01
N GLY A 209 -0.94 -6.98 -35.08
CA GLY A 209 -1.75 -7.08 -36.30
C GLY A 209 -2.26 -5.71 -36.77
N HIS A 210 -2.83 -4.90 -35.86
CA HIS A 210 -3.26 -3.52 -36.13
C HIS A 210 -2.12 -2.65 -36.69
N TRP A 211 -0.94 -2.68 -36.07
CA TRP A 211 0.24 -1.95 -36.53
C TRP A 211 0.93 -2.57 -37.76
N ARG A 212 0.50 -3.75 -38.22
CA ARG A 212 1.11 -4.50 -39.34
C ARG A 212 2.63 -4.69 -39.17
N LEU A 213 3.05 -5.22 -38.01
CA LEU A 213 4.46 -5.45 -37.70
C LEU A 213 5.03 -6.65 -38.49
N ASN A 214 5.19 -6.52 -39.81
CA ASN A 214 5.65 -7.61 -40.68
C ASN A 214 7.09 -8.10 -40.44
N ASN A 215 7.83 -7.46 -39.54
CA ASN A 215 9.11 -7.93 -39.03
C ASN A 215 8.96 -8.85 -37.79
N LEU A 216 7.75 -9.14 -37.35
CA LEU A 216 7.44 -10.08 -36.26
C LEU A 216 6.93 -11.41 -36.82
N CYS A 217 7.53 -12.50 -36.34
CA CYS A 217 7.04 -13.86 -36.55
C CYS A 217 6.82 -14.55 -35.21
N ILE A 218 5.58 -14.96 -34.93
CA ILE A 218 5.28 -15.91 -33.84
C ILE A 218 5.38 -17.32 -34.41
N ILE A 219 6.08 -18.18 -33.68
CA ILE A 219 6.27 -19.59 -33.96
C ILE A 219 5.57 -20.34 -32.83
N TYR A 220 4.55 -21.11 -33.14
CA TYR A 220 3.74 -21.82 -32.17
C TYR A 220 4.10 -23.30 -32.15
N ASP A 221 4.68 -23.74 -31.03
CA ASP A 221 4.82 -25.14 -30.63
C ASP A 221 3.43 -25.67 -30.23
N ASN A 222 2.68 -26.13 -31.22
CA ASN A 222 1.36 -26.72 -31.06
C ASN A 222 1.53 -28.22 -30.79
N ASN A 223 1.79 -28.54 -29.51
CA ASN A 223 1.86 -29.91 -29.04
C ASN A 223 0.56 -30.36 -28.34
N SER A 224 -0.40 -29.44 -28.14
CA SER A 224 -1.72 -29.70 -27.55
C SER A 224 -1.66 -30.24 -26.11
N ILE A 225 -0.61 -29.94 -25.36
CA ILE A 225 -0.38 -30.41 -23.98
C ILE A 225 -0.01 -29.25 -23.05
N THR A 226 -0.68 -29.18 -21.90
CA THR A 226 -0.39 -28.27 -20.79
C THR A 226 -0.03 -29.06 -19.53
N CYS A 227 0.20 -28.38 -18.40
CA CYS A 227 0.53 -29.05 -17.13
C CYS A 227 -0.55 -30.08 -16.68
N ASP A 228 -1.82 -29.76 -16.90
CA ASP A 228 -2.95 -30.55 -16.38
C ASP A 228 -3.36 -31.71 -17.31
N GLY A 229 -2.86 -31.76 -18.54
CA GLY A 229 -3.23 -32.78 -19.52
C GLY A 229 -3.18 -32.26 -20.96
N THR A 230 -4.17 -32.66 -21.75
CA THR A 230 -4.40 -32.12 -23.09
C THR A 230 -4.96 -30.71 -23.00
N ALA A 231 -4.58 -29.84 -23.95
CA ALA A 231 -4.97 -28.43 -23.94
C ALA A 231 -6.50 -28.22 -24.02
N ASP A 232 -7.23 -29.18 -24.61
CA ASP A 232 -8.69 -29.19 -24.74
C ASP A 232 -9.45 -29.25 -23.40
N VAL A 233 -8.78 -29.53 -22.28
CA VAL A 233 -9.33 -29.38 -20.92
C VAL A 233 -9.75 -27.92 -20.63
N ALA A 234 -9.08 -26.94 -21.24
CA ALA A 234 -9.34 -25.51 -21.02
C ALA A 234 -9.32 -24.64 -22.30
N ASN A 235 -8.82 -25.14 -23.42
CA ASN A 235 -8.69 -24.42 -24.69
C ASN A 235 -9.08 -25.29 -25.89
N THR A 236 -10.20 -24.95 -26.53
CA THR A 236 -10.69 -25.57 -27.77
C THR A 236 -10.85 -24.56 -28.91
N GLU A 237 -10.15 -23.42 -28.82
CA GLU A 237 -10.22 -22.35 -29.82
C GLU A 237 -9.54 -22.72 -31.14
N ASP A 238 -10.09 -22.26 -32.27
CA ASP A 238 -9.37 -22.22 -33.53
C ASP A 238 -8.34 -21.08 -33.49
N ILE A 239 -7.12 -21.41 -33.06
CA ILE A 239 -6.02 -20.47 -32.94
C ILE A 239 -5.65 -19.87 -34.31
N ASN A 240 -5.75 -20.63 -35.41
CA ASN A 240 -5.44 -20.09 -36.74
C ASN A 240 -6.46 -19.01 -37.12
N ALA A 241 -7.76 -19.30 -37.02
CA ALA A 241 -8.81 -18.32 -37.30
C ALA A 241 -8.72 -17.08 -36.37
N LYS A 242 -8.34 -17.27 -35.10
CA LYS A 242 -8.11 -16.19 -34.12
C LYS A 242 -6.95 -15.26 -34.53
N MET A 243 -5.87 -15.83 -35.07
CA MET A 243 -4.74 -15.06 -35.59
C MET A 243 -5.07 -14.36 -36.92
N GLU A 244 -5.81 -15.01 -37.83
CA GLU A 244 -6.29 -14.37 -39.07
C GLU A 244 -7.23 -13.18 -38.76
N ALA A 245 -8.16 -13.36 -37.83
CA ALA A 245 -9.11 -12.32 -37.40
C ALA A 245 -8.41 -11.09 -36.77
N THR A 246 -7.23 -11.27 -36.17
CA THR A 246 -6.40 -10.16 -35.65
C THR A 246 -5.47 -9.54 -36.71
N GLY A 247 -5.54 -9.99 -37.97
CA GLY A 247 -4.83 -9.40 -39.10
C GLY A 247 -3.46 -10.00 -39.42
N TRP A 248 -3.13 -11.16 -38.85
CA TRP A 248 -1.89 -11.86 -39.12
C TRP A 248 -1.92 -12.64 -40.44
N ASN A 249 -0.74 -12.95 -40.98
CA ASN A 249 -0.57 -13.98 -41.99
C ASN A 249 -0.36 -15.33 -41.26
N VAL A 250 -1.15 -16.36 -41.58
CA VAL A 250 -1.08 -17.66 -40.90
C VAL A 250 -0.48 -18.72 -41.85
N LEU A 251 0.42 -19.54 -41.31
CA LEU A 251 1.09 -20.63 -42.02
C LEU A 251 1.06 -21.90 -41.16
N ASP A 252 0.92 -23.05 -41.81
CA ASP A 252 0.87 -24.36 -41.17
C ASP A 252 2.07 -25.24 -41.52
N VAL A 253 2.67 -25.89 -40.52
CA VAL A 253 3.62 -26.99 -40.66
C VAL A 253 3.11 -28.18 -39.86
N PHE A 254 2.79 -29.28 -40.56
CA PHE A 254 2.16 -30.48 -39.97
C PHE A 254 3.16 -31.50 -39.39
N ASP A 255 4.44 -31.45 -39.81
CA ASP A 255 5.53 -32.19 -39.17
C ASP A 255 6.58 -31.20 -38.63
N GLY A 256 6.42 -30.83 -37.37
CA GLY A 256 7.40 -30.08 -36.59
C GLY A 256 8.43 -30.95 -35.87
N ASP A 257 8.28 -32.27 -35.89
CA ASP A 257 9.16 -33.21 -35.21
C ASP A 257 10.40 -33.56 -36.06
N SER A 258 10.29 -33.50 -37.40
CA SER A 258 11.36 -33.91 -38.32
C SER A 258 11.56 -33.02 -39.55
N ASP A 259 10.52 -32.38 -40.12
CA ASP A 259 10.66 -31.63 -41.38
C ASP A 259 11.23 -30.21 -41.20
N VAL A 260 12.54 -30.15 -40.95
CA VAL A 260 13.35 -28.92 -40.95
C VAL A 260 13.16 -28.11 -42.26
N THR A 261 12.90 -28.76 -43.40
CA THR A 261 12.77 -28.06 -44.69
C THR A 261 11.46 -27.29 -44.78
N ALA A 262 10.33 -27.89 -44.36
CA ALA A 262 9.05 -27.19 -44.27
C ALA A 262 9.12 -26.00 -43.31
N ILE A 263 9.75 -26.17 -42.14
CA ILE A 263 9.90 -25.10 -41.15
C ILE A 263 10.77 -23.96 -41.72
N VAL A 264 11.90 -24.25 -42.36
CA VAL A 264 12.74 -23.23 -43.02
C VAL A 264 11.94 -22.46 -44.08
N ASN A 265 11.15 -23.15 -44.91
CA ASN A 265 10.34 -22.50 -45.92
C ASN A 265 9.27 -21.56 -45.31
N ALA A 266 8.62 -21.97 -44.22
CA ALA A 266 7.65 -21.13 -43.52
C ALA A 266 8.30 -19.88 -42.87
N LEU A 267 9.48 -20.03 -42.24
CA LEU A 267 10.23 -18.91 -41.67
C LEU A 267 10.74 -17.93 -42.75
N ILE A 268 11.12 -18.43 -43.94
CA ILE A 268 11.50 -17.58 -45.09
C ILE A 268 10.27 -16.81 -45.62
N ALA A 269 9.12 -17.47 -45.71
CA ALA A 269 7.86 -16.83 -46.09
C ALA A 269 7.47 -15.72 -45.11
N ALA A 270 7.63 -15.97 -43.79
CA ALA A 270 7.39 -14.97 -42.75
C ALA A 270 8.23 -13.69 -42.94
N ARG A 271 9.54 -13.81 -43.20
CA ARG A 271 10.42 -12.65 -43.49
C ARG A 271 10.00 -11.87 -44.75
N SER A 272 9.27 -12.52 -45.67
CA SER A 272 8.84 -11.94 -46.95
C SER A 272 7.41 -11.39 -46.92
N SER A 273 6.72 -11.44 -45.77
CA SER A 273 5.33 -11.06 -45.61
C SER A 273 5.12 -9.54 -45.54
N ASP A 274 3.92 -9.06 -45.86
CA ASP A 274 3.45 -7.68 -45.63
C ASP A 274 2.75 -7.51 -44.28
N LYS A 275 2.54 -8.61 -43.55
CA LYS A 275 1.86 -8.71 -42.24
C LYS A 275 2.74 -9.43 -41.21
N PRO A 276 2.53 -9.22 -39.90
CA PRO A 276 3.10 -10.12 -38.89
C PRO A 276 2.65 -11.55 -39.18
N THR A 277 3.55 -12.53 -39.02
CA THR A 277 3.28 -13.93 -39.42
C THR A 277 3.20 -14.85 -38.20
N PHE A 278 2.20 -15.72 -38.19
CA PHE A 278 2.00 -16.77 -37.21
C PHE A 278 2.21 -18.11 -37.90
N ILE A 279 3.16 -18.91 -37.41
CA ILE A 279 3.43 -20.25 -37.93
C ILE A 279 2.98 -21.25 -36.87
N ASN A 280 1.92 -21.99 -37.16
CA ASN A 280 1.45 -23.09 -36.34
C ASN A 280 2.23 -24.36 -36.71
N ILE A 281 3.03 -24.88 -35.79
CA ILE A 281 3.92 -26.03 -36.02
C ILE A 281 3.49 -27.16 -35.09
N ARG A 282 3.08 -28.31 -35.67
CA ARG A 282 2.59 -29.46 -34.92
C ARG A 282 3.77 -30.31 -34.47
N THR A 283 3.92 -30.50 -33.17
CA THR A 283 5.05 -31.22 -32.55
C THR A 283 4.54 -32.25 -31.56
N THR A 284 5.37 -33.23 -31.21
CA THR A 284 5.08 -34.16 -30.12
C THR A 284 5.89 -33.79 -28.88
N ILE A 285 5.21 -33.36 -27.81
CA ILE A 285 5.87 -33.10 -26.53
C ILE A 285 6.59 -34.37 -26.03
N GLY A 286 7.86 -34.25 -25.64
CA GLY A 286 8.67 -35.37 -25.17
C GLY A 286 9.03 -36.39 -26.26
N PHE A 287 9.06 -36.01 -27.55
CA PHE A 287 9.34 -36.90 -28.69
C PHE A 287 10.46 -37.92 -28.41
N GLY A 288 10.12 -39.22 -28.49
CA GLY A 288 11.01 -40.34 -28.25
C GLY A 288 10.86 -41.01 -26.88
N SER A 289 10.28 -40.32 -25.88
CA SER A 289 9.90 -40.87 -24.57
C SER A 289 8.79 -41.91 -24.71
N ALA A 290 8.75 -42.91 -23.82
CA ALA A 290 7.59 -43.78 -23.65
C ALA A 290 6.31 -43.03 -23.22
N ALA A 291 6.45 -41.80 -22.71
CA ALA A 291 5.37 -40.89 -22.35
C ALA A 291 5.19 -39.71 -23.33
N ALA A 292 5.76 -39.79 -24.55
CA ALA A 292 5.57 -38.76 -25.57
C ALA A 292 4.07 -38.47 -25.85
N GLY A 293 3.72 -37.20 -26.07
CA GLY A 293 2.33 -36.76 -26.22
C GLY A 293 1.55 -36.73 -24.89
N ASN A 294 2.23 -36.67 -23.74
CA ASN A 294 1.60 -36.65 -22.42
C ASN A 294 2.19 -35.58 -21.49
N ALA A 295 1.35 -34.94 -20.69
CA ALA A 295 1.72 -33.93 -19.69
C ALA A 295 2.80 -34.37 -18.69
N LYS A 296 2.96 -35.69 -18.46
CA LYS A 296 4.07 -36.26 -17.68
C LYS A 296 5.47 -35.85 -18.17
N THR A 297 5.61 -35.51 -19.46
CA THR A 297 6.88 -35.04 -20.03
C THR A 297 7.10 -33.53 -19.91
N HIS A 298 6.11 -32.78 -19.43
CA HIS A 298 6.14 -31.31 -19.43
C HIS A 298 7.20 -30.72 -18.49
N GLY A 299 7.12 -31.03 -17.19
CA GLY A 299 7.93 -30.40 -16.12
C GLY A 299 8.56 -31.37 -15.13
N ALA A 300 8.84 -32.61 -15.57
CA ALA A 300 9.51 -33.63 -14.77
C ALA A 300 10.62 -34.32 -15.59
N ALA A 301 11.65 -34.81 -14.91
CA ALA A 301 12.60 -35.73 -15.52
C ALA A 301 11.91 -37.06 -15.93
N LEU A 302 12.37 -37.64 -17.03
CA LEU A 302 11.71 -38.78 -17.69
C LEU A 302 11.90 -40.13 -16.96
N GLY A 303 12.89 -40.21 -16.08
CA GLY A 303 13.33 -41.45 -15.43
C GLY A 303 14.49 -42.09 -16.19
N VAL A 304 15.48 -42.61 -15.45
CA VAL A 304 16.73 -43.18 -16.00
C VAL A 304 16.48 -44.25 -17.06
N ASP A 305 15.48 -45.12 -16.85
CA ASP A 305 15.10 -46.16 -17.81
C ASP A 305 14.58 -45.58 -19.14
N ASP A 306 13.78 -44.51 -19.09
CA ASP A 306 13.23 -43.87 -20.29
C ASP A 306 14.32 -43.10 -21.06
N VAL A 307 15.21 -42.40 -20.36
CA VAL A 307 16.41 -41.78 -20.98
C VAL A 307 17.28 -42.83 -21.69
N ALA A 308 17.49 -43.99 -21.05
CA ALA A 308 18.23 -45.10 -21.66
C ALA A 308 17.50 -45.71 -22.87
N ASN A 309 16.15 -45.73 -22.85
CA ASN A 309 15.34 -46.23 -23.97
C ASN A 309 15.29 -45.24 -25.14
N ILE A 310 15.20 -43.93 -24.89
CA ILE A 310 15.34 -42.86 -25.88
C ILE A 310 16.67 -43.01 -26.63
N LYS A 311 17.78 -43.16 -25.91
CA LYS A 311 19.11 -43.35 -26.53
C LYS A 311 19.14 -44.58 -27.42
N LYS A 312 18.66 -45.73 -26.93
CA LYS A 312 18.59 -46.98 -27.73
C LYS A 312 17.71 -46.82 -28.98
N SER A 313 16.54 -46.20 -28.88
CA SER A 313 15.63 -46.01 -30.01
C SER A 313 16.20 -45.09 -31.09
N PHE A 314 17.06 -44.14 -30.68
CA PHE A 314 17.80 -43.25 -31.58
C PHE A 314 19.14 -43.82 -32.08
N GLY A 315 19.54 -45.03 -31.66
CA GLY A 315 20.81 -45.65 -32.07
C GLY A 315 22.05 -45.04 -31.39
N LEU A 316 21.88 -44.48 -30.19
CA LEU A 316 22.93 -43.93 -29.33
C LEU A 316 23.26 -44.92 -28.19
N ASP A 317 24.48 -44.86 -27.64
CA ASP A 317 24.84 -45.66 -26.46
C ASP A 317 24.06 -45.18 -25.23
N SER A 318 23.35 -46.07 -24.55
CA SER A 318 22.59 -45.73 -23.35
C SER A 318 23.46 -45.46 -22.12
N ASN A 319 24.74 -45.83 -22.13
CA ASN A 319 25.67 -45.64 -21.01
C ASN A 319 26.47 -44.33 -21.11
N GLU A 320 26.43 -43.68 -22.28
CA GLU A 320 27.15 -42.42 -22.53
C GLU A 320 26.23 -41.23 -22.20
N HIS A 321 26.69 -40.32 -21.34
CA HIS A 321 25.90 -39.17 -20.89
C HIS A 321 26.57 -37.84 -21.25
N PHE A 322 25.77 -36.83 -21.58
CA PHE A 322 26.22 -35.47 -21.93
C PHE A 322 27.25 -35.43 -23.07
N HIS A 323 27.19 -36.37 -24.01
CA HIS A 323 28.05 -36.38 -25.19
C HIS A 323 27.37 -35.72 -26.39
N ILE A 324 28.07 -34.77 -27.00
CA ILE A 324 27.71 -34.17 -28.29
C ILE A 324 28.84 -34.51 -29.28
N PRO A 325 28.60 -35.44 -30.23
CA PRO A 325 29.58 -35.82 -31.25
C PRO A 325 29.99 -34.65 -32.16
N GLN A 326 31.23 -34.69 -32.68
CA GLN A 326 31.78 -33.63 -33.53
C GLN A 326 30.92 -33.36 -34.79
N ASP A 327 30.32 -34.40 -35.38
CA ASP A 327 29.46 -34.27 -36.57
C ASP A 327 28.20 -33.42 -36.34
N VAL A 328 27.77 -33.26 -35.08
CA VAL A 328 26.68 -32.35 -34.67
C VAL A 328 27.15 -30.90 -34.68
N TYR A 329 28.33 -30.60 -34.13
CA TYR A 329 28.92 -29.25 -34.21
C TYR A 329 29.27 -28.85 -35.65
N ASP A 330 29.73 -29.81 -36.46
CA ASP A 330 30.06 -29.58 -37.88
C ASP A 330 28.84 -29.11 -38.69
N LEU A 331 27.61 -29.43 -38.26
CA LEU A 331 26.41 -28.87 -38.86
C LEU A 331 26.36 -27.34 -38.68
N PHE A 332 26.79 -26.80 -37.54
CA PHE A 332 26.71 -25.37 -37.20
C PHE A 332 27.99 -24.57 -37.46
N ALA A 333 29.10 -25.22 -37.84
CA ALA A 333 30.42 -24.58 -37.94
C ALA A 333 30.49 -23.25 -38.74
N ASP A 334 29.72 -23.10 -39.82
CA ASP A 334 29.68 -21.86 -40.64
C ASP A 334 28.86 -20.70 -40.03
N VAL A 335 28.11 -20.92 -38.95
CA VAL A 335 27.23 -19.90 -38.36
C VAL A 335 28.04 -18.71 -37.85
N ARG A 336 29.13 -18.95 -37.10
CA ARG A 336 30.00 -17.88 -36.59
C ARG A 336 30.57 -17.01 -37.70
N VAL A 337 31.12 -17.63 -38.75
CA VAL A 337 31.69 -16.92 -39.92
C VAL A 337 30.62 -16.10 -40.67
N ARG A 338 29.38 -16.60 -40.77
CA ARG A 338 28.27 -15.83 -41.34
C ARG A 338 27.85 -14.66 -40.44
N GLY A 339 27.85 -14.86 -39.12
CA GLY A 339 27.55 -13.82 -38.14
C GLY A 339 28.55 -12.67 -38.17
N ASP A 340 29.85 -12.98 -38.13
CA ASP A 340 30.95 -12.02 -38.27
C ASP A 340 30.82 -11.22 -39.59
N ALA A 341 30.40 -11.88 -40.67
CA ALA A 341 30.19 -11.23 -41.97
C ALA A 341 29.00 -10.27 -41.96
N TYR A 342 27.86 -10.63 -41.35
CA TYR A 342 26.70 -9.73 -41.20
C TYR A 342 27.06 -8.47 -40.40
N GLU A 343 27.74 -8.64 -39.27
CA GLU A 343 28.19 -7.53 -38.43
C GLU A 343 29.19 -6.62 -39.19
N ALA A 344 30.18 -7.20 -39.87
CA ALA A 344 31.16 -6.45 -40.65
C ALA A 344 30.53 -5.70 -41.85
N GLU A 345 29.48 -6.24 -42.46
CA GLU A 345 28.71 -5.57 -43.52
C GLU A 345 27.89 -4.39 -42.96
N TRP A 346 27.23 -4.58 -41.82
CA TRP A 346 26.50 -3.52 -41.13
C TRP A 346 27.43 -2.39 -40.68
N LEU A 347 28.57 -2.70 -40.05
CA LEU A 347 29.57 -1.70 -39.64
C LEU A 347 30.06 -0.86 -40.83
N LYS A 348 30.31 -1.48 -42.00
CA LYS A 348 30.65 -0.75 -43.23
C LYS A 348 29.52 0.17 -43.66
N THR A 349 28.26 -0.25 -43.53
CA THR A 349 27.08 0.56 -43.89
C THR A 349 26.88 1.73 -42.93
N VAL A 350 27.02 1.53 -41.62
CA VAL A 350 27.03 2.61 -40.60
C VAL A 350 28.17 3.61 -40.86
N GLN A 351 29.38 3.14 -41.19
CA GLN A 351 30.51 4.02 -41.51
C GLN A 351 30.27 4.85 -42.79
N ARG A 352 29.62 4.28 -43.82
CA ARG A 352 29.21 5.05 -45.00
C ARG A 352 28.13 6.06 -44.65
N TYR A 353 27.12 5.67 -43.85
CA TYR A 353 26.02 6.54 -43.45
C TYR A 353 26.50 7.77 -42.66
N LYS A 354 27.40 7.57 -41.69
CA LYS A 354 28.00 8.67 -40.91
C LYS A 354 28.80 9.68 -41.74
N LYS A 355 29.25 9.31 -42.94
CA LYS A 355 29.91 10.23 -43.89
C LYS A 355 28.91 10.98 -44.76
N GLU A 356 27.82 10.30 -45.15
CA GLU A 356 26.72 10.88 -45.96
C GLU A 356 25.89 11.89 -45.17
N ASP A 357 25.55 11.55 -43.92
CA ASP A 357 24.83 12.42 -43.00
C ASP A 357 25.51 12.41 -41.62
N PRO A 358 26.46 13.34 -41.37
CA PRO A 358 27.15 13.43 -40.10
C PRO A 358 26.22 13.75 -38.91
N VAL A 359 25.09 14.41 -39.14
CA VAL A 359 24.16 14.84 -38.08
C VAL A 359 23.31 13.65 -37.61
N LEU A 360 22.56 13.03 -38.52
CA LEU A 360 21.81 11.81 -38.19
C LEU A 360 22.74 10.63 -37.88
N GLY A 361 23.93 10.58 -38.48
CA GLY A 361 24.93 9.55 -38.18
C GLY A 361 25.53 9.67 -36.77
N THR A 362 25.69 10.89 -36.25
CA THR A 362 26.11 11.12 -34.86
C THR A 362 24.99 10.76 -33.90
N GLU A 363 23.76 11.22 -34.19
CA GLU A 363 22.60 10.97 -33.35
C GLU A 363 22.22 9.48 -33.31
N PHE A 364 22.20 8.78 -34.45
CA PHE A 364 22.10 7.30 -34.52
C PHE A 364 23.22 6.62 -33.72
N GLY A 365 24.42 7.19 -33.72
CA GLY A 365 25.53 6.72 -32.88
C GLY A 365 25.24 6.78 -31.38
N LEU A 366 24.53 7.80 -30.91
CA LEU A 366 24.06 7.90 -29.52
C LEU A 366 22.96 6.87 -29.24
N ARG A 367 22.00 6.67 -30.17
CA ARG A 367 20.97 5.61 -30.07
C ARG A 367 21.60 4.23 -29.87
N VAL A 368 22.56 3.86 -30.73
CA VAL A 368 23.29 2.58 -30.68
C VAL A 368 24.08 2.44 -29.38
N ALA A 369 24.65 3.54 -28.87
CA ALA A 369 25.40 3.53 -27.61
C ALA A 369 24.52 3.55 -26.35
N GLY A 370 23.19 3.62 -26.48
CA GLY A 370 22.27 3.75 -25.34
C GLY A 370 22.40 5.08 -24.58
N LYS A 371 22.90 6.14 -25.24
CA LYS A 371 23.23 7.42 -24.59
C LYS A 371 22.23 8.52 -24.90
N MET A 372 21.86 9.25 -23.85
CA MET A 372 21.17 10.54 -23.95
C MET A 372 22.12 11.64 -24.45
N PRO A 373 21.61 12.73 -25.04
CA PRO A 373 22.42 13.92 -25.33
C PRO A 373 23.00 14.50 -24.04
N ASP A 374 24.26 14.94 -24.04
CA ASP A 374 24.96 15.41 -22.83
C ASP A 374 24.24 16.58 -22.12
N ASP A 375 23.48 17.39 -22.86
CA ASP A 375 22.75 18.55 -22.34
C ASP A 375 21.23 18.34 -22.18
N TRP A 376 20.79 17.07 -22.05
CA TRP A 376 19.39 16.72 -21.81
C TRP A 376 18.75 17.47 -20.63
N THR A 377 19.53 17.84 -19.61
CA THR A 377 19.06 18.59 -18.44
C THR A 377 18.49 19.97 -18.80
N LYS A 378 18.90 20.58 -19.93
CA LYS A 378 18.29 21.82 -20.46
C LYS A 378 16.85 21.63 -21.00
N CYS A 379 16.35 20.40 -21.03
CA CYS A 379 14.96 20.09 -21.33
C CYS A 379 14.08 20.00 -20.08
N ILE A 380 14.67 20.13 -18.88
CA ILE A 380 13.94 20.31 -17.63
C ILE A 380 13.79 21.83 -17.41
N PRO A 381 12.56 22.36 -17.33
CA PRO A 381 12.33 23.78 -17.06
C PRO A 381 12.81 24.15 -15.66
N GLY A 382 13.36 25.36 -15.49
CA GLY A 382 13.66 25.90 -14.18
C GLY A 382 12.40 26.37 -13.43
N SER A 383 12.51 26.64 -12.12
CA SER A 383 11.41 27.16 -11.28
C SER A 383 10.64 28.33 -11.90
N SER A 384 11.34 29.27 -12.55
CA SER A 384 10.72 30.43 -13.21
C SER A 384 10.01 30.13 -14.54
N GLU A 385 10.15 28.91 -15.06
CA GLU A 385 9.50 28.43 -16.29
C GLU A 385 8.38 27.41 -16.00
N LEU A 386 8.26 26.96 -14.74
CA LEU A 386 7.17 26.11 -14.27
C LEU A 386 5.91 26.97 -13.97
N PRO A 387 4.69 26.37 -13.99
CA PRO A 387 3.48 27.11 -13.66
C PRO A 387 3.50 27.65 -12.23
N THR A 388 3.17 28.93 -12.08
CA THR A 388 2.94 29.64 -10.80
C THR A 388 1.44 29.84 -10.52
N GLU A 389 0.58 29.29 -11.38
CA GLU A 389 -0.79 29.00 -11.03
C GLU A 389 -0.92 27.56 -10.49
N PRO A 390 -1.69 27.35 -9.41
CA PRO A 390 -1.79 26.05 -8.75
C PRO A 390 -2.28 24.96 -9.72
N THR A 391 -1.40 23.99 -9.98
CA THR A 391 -1.51 23.03 -11.07
C THR A 391 -1.42 21.59 -10.54
N SER A 392 -2.38 20.74 -10.92
CA SER A 392 -2.36 19.30 -10.57
C SER A 392 -1.11 18.61 -11.14
N SER A 393 -0.42 17.77 -10.36
CA SER A 393 0.85 17.17 -10.79
C SER A 393 0.78 16.33 -12.07
N ARG A 394 -0.40 15.81 -12.48
CA ARG A 394 -0.59 15.20 -13.82
C ARG A 394 -0.41 16.19 -14.99
N LYS A 395 -0.81 17.45 -14.82
CA LYS A 395 -0.63 18.51 -15.83
C LYS A 395 0.82 18.95 -15.88
N SER A 396 1.47 19.13 -14.73
CA SER A 396 2.90 19.41 -14.65
C SER A 396 3.72 18.29 -15.29
N ALA A 397 3.36 17.01 -15.05
CA ALA A 397 3.99 15.87 -15.73
C ALA A 397 3.76 15.91 -17.26
N GLY A 398 2.60 16.39 -17.70
CA GLY A 398 2.31 16.69 -19.10
C GLY A 398 3.25 17.73 -19.71
N ILE A 399 3.57 18.82 -19.00
CA ILE A 399 4.54 19.85 -19.45
C ILE A 399 5.93 19.23 -19.68
N LEU A 400 6.43 18.49 -18.69
CA LEU A 400 7.72 17.80 -18.77
C LEU A 400 7.74 16.78 -19.92
N THR A 401 6.69 15.97 -20.04
CA THR A 401 6.54 14.98 -21.12
C THR A 401 6.46 15.65 -22.49
N ASN A 402 5.88 16.85 -22.58
CA ASN A 402 5.83 17.64 -23.81
C ASN A 402 7.24 18.05 -24.27
N ILE A 403 7.99 18.71 -23.39
CA ILE A 403 9.34 19.22 -23.71
C ILE A 403 10.31 18.06 -24.03
N LEU A 404 10.29 17.00 -23.21
CA LEU A 404 11.13 15.81 -23.41
C LEU A 404 10.73 15.06 -24.68
N GLY A 405 9.43 14.90 -24.91
CA GLY A 405 8.85 14.28 -26.10
C GLY A 405 9.22 15.02 -27.39
N GLU A 406 9.14 16.35 -27.42
CA GLU A 406 9.56 17.14 -28.59
C GLU A 406 11.08 17.07 -28.84
N ARG A 407 11.88 17.29 -27.80
CA ARG A 407 13.33 17.56 -27.95
C ARG A 407 14.21 16.31 -28.03
N ILE A 408 13.83 15.21 -27.39
CA ILE A 408 14.70 14.04 -27.23
C ILE A 408 14.05 12.79 -27.85
N LYS A 409 14.66 12.26 -28.91
CA LYS A 409 14.16 11.12 -29.69
C LYS A 409 14.19 9.77 -28.95
N SER A 410 14.88 9.69 -27.81
CA SER A 410 14.89 8.50 -26.95
C SER A 410 13.52 8.17 -26.33
N PHE A 411 12.70 9.20 -26.09
CA PHE A 411 11.39 9.02 -25.46
C PHE A 411 10.33 8.61 -26.47
N LEU A 412 9.66 7.50 -26.17
CA LEU A 412 8.41 7.07 -26.79
C LEU A 412 7.33 7.21 -25.73
N VAL A 413 6.38 8.11 -25.97
CA VAL A 413 5.31 8.43 -25.01
C VAL A 413 4.05 7.71 -25.43
N GLY A 414 3.26 7.19 -24.50
CA GLY A 414 1.98 6.60 -24.83
C GLY A 414 1.05 6.39 -23.66
N THR A 415 -0.15 5.90 -23.98
CA THR A 415 -1.21 5.71 -23.00
C THR A 415 -2.14 4.57 -23.38
N ALA A 416 -2.70 3.95 -22.35
CA ALA A 416 -3.82 3.03 -22.48
C ALA A 416 -5.13 3.83 -22.65
N ASP A 417 -5.37 4.35 -23.85
CA ASP A 417 -6.57 5.13 -24.28
C ASP A 417 -6.82 6.49 -23.58
N LEU A 418 -6.12 6.79 -22.49
CA LEU A 418 -6.41 7.93 -21.60
C LEU A 418 -5.66 9.22 -21.94
N THR A 419 -5.38 9.50 -23.22
CA THR A 419 -4.61 10.69 -23.67
C THR A 419 -5.12 12.00 -23.04
N PRO A 420 -6.42 12.33 -23.08
CA PRO A 420 -6.92 13.61 -22.58
C PRO A 420 -6.88 13.70 -21.04
N SER A 421 -6.97 12.56 -20.36
CA SER A 421 -7.02 12.46 -18.89
C SER A 421 -5.63 12.43 -18.26
N CYS A 422 -4.66 11.80 -18.92
CA CYS A 422 -3.28 11.71 -18.45
C CYS A 422 -2.43 12.95 -18.83
N HIS A 423 -2.85 13.76 -19.80
CA HIS A 423 -2.16 14.97 -20.27
C HIS A 423 -0.73 14.77 -20.84
N VAL A 424 -0.35 13.55 -21.22
CA VAL A 424 1.02 13.22 -21.69
C VAL A 424 1.28 13.48 -23.19
N ALA A 425 0.31 14.02 -23.95
CA ALA A 425 0.52 14.29 -25.38
C ALA A 425 1.44 15.50 -25.60
N PHE A 426 2.50 15.31 -26.38
CA PHE A 426 3.42 16.38 -26.79
C PHE A 426 2.98 17.06 -28.10
N ASN A 427 3.36 18.32 -28.34
CA ASN A 427 2.95 19.01 -29.57
C ASN A 427 3.69 18.44 -30.79
N ASN A 428 3.10 18.59 -31.97
CA ASN A 428 3.65 18.06 -33.22
C ASN A 428 3.95 16.54 -33.19
N LYS A 429 3.35 15.80 -32.26
CA LYS A 429 3.53 14.35 -32.15
C LYS A 429 3.13 13.65 -33.43
N VAL A 430 3.93 12.67 -33.81
CA VAL A 430 3.58 11.69 -34.84
C VAL A 430 3.19 10.41 -34.13
N ASP A 431 2.01 9.90 -34.43
CA ASP A 431 1.49 8.68 -33.85
C ASP A 431 2.18 7.46 -34.48
N PHE A 432 2.60 6.49 -33.68
CA PHE A 432 3.14 5.23 -34.16
C PHE A 432 1.98 4.41 -34.75
N GLN A 433 1.92 4.34 -36.08
CA GLN A 433 0.91 3.61 -36.85
C GLN A 433 1.53 3.02 -38.13
N SER A 434 0.85 2.08 -38.76
CA SER A 434 1.21 1.67 -40.13
C SER A 434 0.94 2.83 -41.11
N PRO A 435 1.88 3.20 -42.01
CA PRO A 435 1.69 4.28 -42.98
C PRO A 435 0.48 4.12 -43.91
N ASP A 436 -0.03 2.90 -44.07
CA ASP A 436 -1.17 2.55 -44.91
C ASP A 436 -2.50 2.50 -44.14
N LEU A 437 -2.46 2.58 -42.81
CA LEU A 437 -3.65 2.53 -41.97
C LEU A 437 -4.32 3.90 -41.92
N ARG A 438 -5.64 3.95 -42.14
CA ARG A 438 -6.44 5.16 -42.02
C ARG A 438 -7.53 4.96 -40.97
N THR A 439 -7.47 5.72 -39.88
CA THR A 439 -8.44 5.63 -38.79
C THR A 439 -9.67 6.50 -39.07
N ALA A 440 -10.83 6.07 -38.60
CA ALA A 440 -12.09 6.81 -38.81
C ALA A 440 -12.12 8.18 -38.10
N CYS A 441 -11.40 8.31 -36.99
CA CYS A 441 -11.25 9.58 -36.25
C CYS A 441 -10.16 10.51 -36.82
N GLY A 442 -9.44 10.11 -37.87
CA GLY A 442 -8.40 10.92 -38.50
C GLY A 442 -7.04 10.93 -37.78
N LEU A 443 -6.90 10.27 -36.63
CA LEU A 443 -5.62 10.04 -35.95
C LEU A 443 -4.78 9.05 -36.76
N ASN A 444 -3.94 9.58 -37.63
CA ASN A 444 -3.09 8.83 -38.56
C ASN A 444 -1.61 9.09 -38.25
N GLY A 445 -0.73 8.21 -38.71
CA GLY A 445 0.69 8.31 -38.42
C GLY A 445 1.54 7.41 -39.29
N ASN A 446 2.73 7.09 -38.80
CA ASN A 446 3.70 6.22 -39.48
C ASN A 446 4.64 5.59 -38.44
N TYR A 447 5.57 4.74 -38.88
CA TYR A 447 6.45 4.02 -37.95
C TYR A 447 7.51 4.89 -37.26
N SER A 448 7.89 6.07 -37.77
CA SER A 448 8.78 6.99 -37.01
C SER A 448 8.06 7.76 -35.90
N GLY A 449 6.73 7.57 -35.78
CA GLY A 449 5.94 8.07 -34.68
C GLY A 449 6.46 7.64 -33.31
N ARG A 450 6.44 8.59 -32.37
CA ARG A 450 6.88 8.41 -30.96
C ARG A 450 5.75 8.64 -29.96
N TYR A 451 4.52 8.82 -30.43
CA TYR A 451 3.33 8.75 -29.59
C TYR A 451 2.57 7.45 -29.84
N ILE A 452 2.29 6.68 -28.79
CA ILE A 452 1.72 5.33 -28.90
C ILE A 452 0.33 5.30 -28.25
N HIS A 453 -0.67 4.96 -29.06
CA HIS A 453 -2.01 4.60 -28.58
C HIS A 453 -2.07 3.09 -28.39
N TYR A 454 -2.08 2.62 -27.14
CA TYR A 454 -2.16 1.19 -26.83
C TYR A 454 -3.62 0.67 -26.79
N GLY A 455 -4.61 1.57 -26.73
CA GLY A 455 -5.99 1.24 -26.36
C GLY A 455 -6.08 0.74 -24.91
N ILE A 456 -7.22 0.19 -24.50
CA ILE A 456 -7.47 -0.29 -23.13
C ILE A 456 -6.73 -1.63 -22.91
N ARG A 457 -5.42 -1.54 -22.69
CA ARG A 457 -4.45 -2.65 -22.69
C ARG A 457 -3.24 -2.35 -21.79
N GLU A 458 -3.46 -2.05 -20.52
CA GLU A 458 -2.40 -1.67 -19.57
C GLU A 458 -1.30 -2.72 -19.43
N HIS A 459 -1.67 -4.00 -19.42
CA HIS A 459 -0.72 -5.11 -19.25
C HIS A 459 0.21 -5.19 -20.47
N ALA A 460 -0.34 -5.21 -21.69
CA ALA A 460 0.48 -5.15 -22.91
C ALA A 460 1.19 -3.82 -23.08
N MET A 461 0.64 -2.67 -22.64
CA MET A 461 1.34 -1.38 -22.70
C MET A 461 2.70 -1.46 -21.98
N CYS A 462 2.71 -1.92 -20.73
CA CYS A 462 3.94 -2.08 -19.98
C CYS A 462 4.83 -3.22 -20.54
N ALA A 463 4.26 -4.36 -20.94
CA ALA A 463 5.05 -5.47 -21.47
C ALA A 463 5.69 -5.20 -22.86
N ILE A 464 5.02 -4.43 -23.73
CA ILE A 464 5.60 -3.90 -24.98
C ILE A 464 6.69 -2.89 -24.65
N SER A 465 6.54 -2.11 -23.58
CA SER A 465 7.55 -1.17 -23.11
C SER A 465 8.80 -1.88 -22.56
N ASN A 466 8.66 -3.03 -21.91
CA ASN A 466 9.80 -3.91 -21.58
C ASN A 466 10.58 -4.27 -22.86
N GLY A 467 9.88 -4.68 -23.92
CA GLY A 467 10.50 -5.02 -25.21
C GLY A 467 11.21 -3.84 -25.90
N LEU A 468 10.66 -2.63 -25.82
CA LEU A 468 11.31 -1.41 -26.29
C LEU A 468 12.64 -1.15 -25.53
N ALA A 469 12.58 -1.17 -24.20
CA ALA A 469 13.74 -0.89 -23.34
C ALA A 469 14.83 -1.97 -23.45
N ALA A 470 14.43 -3.24 -23.64
CA ALA A 470 15.33 -4.37 -23.80
C ALA A 470 16.05 -4.44 -25.16
N PHE A 471 15.53 -3.77 -26.21
CA PHE A 471 16.14 -3.79 -27.55
C PHE A 471 17.64 -3.45 -27.54
N ASN A 472 18.01 -2.47 -26.71
CA ASN A 472 19.37 -2.14 -26.26
C ASN A 472 19.21 -1.05 -25.19
N LYS A 473 19.68 -1.27 -23.95
CA LYS A 473 19.38 -0.38 -22.80
C LYS A 473 19.74 1.08 -23.12
N GLY A 474 18.89 2.02 -22.69
CA GLY A 474 19.04 3.46 -22.98
C GLY A 474 18.76 3.88 -24.44
N THR A 475 18.55 2.94 -25.37
CA THR A 475 18.07 3.28 -26.73
C THR A 475 16.66 3.83 -26.62
N PHE A 476 15.71 3.06 -26.12
CA PHE A 476 14.36 3.57 -25.89
C PHE A 476 14.14 3.77 -24.39
N ILE A 477 13.55 4.92 -24.05
CA ILE A 477 13.06 5.21 -22.71
C ILE A 477 11.53 5.34 -22.84
N PRO A 478 10.77 4.26 -22.61
CA PRO A 478 9.32 4.30 -22.69
C PRO A 478 8.71 5.16 -21.57
N MET A 479 7.85 6.08 -21.97
CA MET A 479 6.98 6.85 -21.08
C MET A 479 5.54 6.35 -21.27
N THR A 480 5.02 5.63 -20.28
CA THR A 480 3.65 5.07 -20.33
C THR A 480 2.73 5.82 -19.39
N SER A 481 1.41 5.76 -19.62
CA SER A 481 0.44 6.41 -18.74
C SER A 481 -0.94 5.75 -18.77
N SER A 482 -1.52 5.62 -17.58
CA SER A 482 -2.93 5.28 -17.33
C SER A 482 -3.33 5.87 -15.98
N PHE A 483 -4.52 5.54 -15.49
CA PHE A 483 -4.86 5.76 -14.08
C PHE A 483 -4.04 4.80 -13.21
N PHE A 484 -3.61 5.27 -12.04
CA PHE A 484 -2.76 4.51 -11.14
C PHE A 484 -3.44 3.22 -10.71
N MET A 485 -4.75 3.24 -10.48
CA MET A 485 -5.55 2.05 -10.20
C MET A 485 -5.41 0.95 -11.26
N PHE A 486 -5.26 1.31 -12.54
CA PHE A 486 -5.13 0.35 -13.64
C PHE A 486 -3.71 -0.17 -13.86
N TYR A 487 -2.69 0.44 -13.24
CA TYR A 487 -1.38 -0.20 -13.14
C TYR A 487 -1.45 -1.53 -12.37
N LEU A 488 -2.49 -1.79 -11.58
CA LEU A 488 -2.76 -3.11 -10.99
C LEU A 488 -2.87 -4.21 -12.06
N TYR A 489 -3.52 -3.95 -13.20
CA TYR A 489 -3.55 -4.88 -14.34
C TYR A 489 -2.14 -5.09 -14.91
N ALA A 490 -1.33 -4.04 -14.97
CA ALA A 490 0.05 -4.10 -15.48
C ALA A 490 1.11 -4.55 -14.47
N ALA A 491 0.75 -4.82 -13.21
CA ALA A 491 1.72 -5.09 -12.14
C ALA A 491 2.70 -6.23 -12.46
N PRO A 492 2.32 -7.34 -13.13
CA PRO A 492 3.27 -8.36 -13.56
C PRO A 492 4.29 -7.83 -14.58
N ALA A 493 3.90 -6.96 -15.51
CA ALA A 493 4.82 -6.39 -16.50
C ALA A 493 5.80 -5.38 -15.87
N VAL A 494 5.33 -4.54 -14.94
CA VAL A 494 6.19 -3.63 -14.15
C VAL A 494 7.22 -4.43 -13.33
N ARG A 495 6.77 -5.51 -12.66
CA ARG A 495 7.68 -6.44 -11.96
C ARG A 495 8.74 -7.03 -12.90
N MET A 496 8.37 -7.38 -14.13
CA MET A 496 9.33 -7.89 -15.11
C MET A 496 10.30 -6.81 -15.61
N ALA A 497 9.90 -5.53 -15.67
CA ALA A 497 10.82 -4.43 -15.95
C ALA A 497 11.85 -4.26 -14.83
N ALA A 498 11.40 -4.33 -13.58
CA ALA A 498 12.23 -4.23 -12.38
C ALA A 498 13.24 -5.38 -12.28
N LEU A 499 12.79 -6.61 -12.54
CA LEU A 499 13.63 -7.81 -12.53
C LEU A 499 14.75 -7.75 -13.59
N GLN A 500 14.47 -7.22 -14.78
CA GLN A 500 15.42 -7.11 -15.90
C GLN A 500 16.32 -5.85 -15.84
N GLY A 501 16.12 -5.01 -14.82
CA GLY A 501 16.74 -3.69 -14.72
C GLY A 501 16.51 -2.81 -15.95
N LEU A 502 15.25 -2.67 -16.39
CA LEU A 502 14.86 -1.91 -17.58
C LEU A 502 14.30 -0.54 -17.21
N GLN A 503 14.94 0.53 -17.69
CA GLN A 503 14.47 1.90 -17.49
C GLN A 503 13.14 2.15 -18.23
N GLN A 504 12.11 2.51 -17.46
CA GLN A 504 10.80 2.95 -17.93
C GLN A 504 10.27 4.03 -17.00
N ILE A 505 9.40 4.89 -17.51
CA ILE A 505 8.78 5.97 -16.74
C ILE A 505 7.26 5.81 -16.86
N HIS A 506 6.63 5.40 -15.77
CA HIS A 506 5.20 5.16 -15.67
C HIS A 506 4.53 6.38 -15.02
N ILE A 507 3.81 7.16 -15.81
CA ILE A 507 3.06 8.35 -15.34
C ILE A 507 1.68 7.85 -14.90
N ALA A 508 1.58 7.51 -13.61
CA ALA A 508 0.42 6.91 -12.99
C ALA A 508 -0.49 8.00 -12.40
N THR A 509 -1.46 8.45 -13.19
CA THR A 509 -2.33 9.58 -12.83
C THR A 509 -3.52 9.14 -11.96
N HIS A 510 -4.34 10.07 -11.43
CA HIS A 510 -5.55 9.71 -10.64
C HIS A 510 -5.18 8.86 -9.40
N ASP A 511 -4.21 9.37 -8.65
CA ASP A 511 -3.38 8.60 -7.72
C ASP A 511 -3.98 8.24 -6.35
N SER A 512 -5.26 8.54 -6.09
CA SER A 512 -5.86 8.45 -4.76
C SER A 512 -7.38 8.57 -4.78
N ILE A 513 -8.02 8.60 -3.61
CA ILE A 513 -9.44 8.98 -3.45
C ILE A 513 -9.81 10.34 -4.07
N GLY A 514 -8.81 11.19 -4.38
CA GLY A 514 -8.98 12.43 -5.15
C GLY A 514 -9.46 12.23 -6.58
N THR A 515 -9.54 10.99 -7.09
CA THR A 515 -10.29 10.67 -8.31
C THR A 515 -11.76 11.11 -8.22
N GLY A 516 -12.39 10.95 -7.04
CA GLY A 516 -13.75 11.45 -6.81
C GLY A 516 -14.85 10.52 -7.34
N GLU A 517 -15.68 11.04 -8.24
CA GLU A 517 -17.01 10.50 -8.58
C GLU A 517 -16.97 9.14 -9.28
N ASP A 518 -15.86 8.77 -9.93
CA ASP A 518 -15.64 7.43 -10.52
C ASP A 518 -15.67 6.29 -9.47
N GLY A 519 -15.61 6.63 -8.19
CA GLY A 519 -15.86 5.70 -7.09
C GLY A 519 -14.71 4.75 -6.75
N PRO A 520 -14.92 3.81 -5.82
CA PRO A 520 -13.85 3.01 -5.20
C PRO A 520 -13.13 2.08 -6.18
N THR A 521 -13.69 1.79 -7.35
CA THR A 521 -13.05 0.99 -8.41
C THR A 521 -11.93 1.74 -9.15
N HIS A 522 -11.90 3.07 -9.07
CA HIS A 522 -10.91 3.95 -9.69
C HIS A 522 -10.02 4.69 -8.68
N GLN A 523 -10.24 4.48 -7.38
CA GLN A 523 -9.54 5.15 -6.29
C GLN A 523 -8.48 4.20 -5.70
N PRO A 524 -7.18 4.35 -6.05
CA PRO A 524 -6.14 3.47 -5.54
C PRO A 524 -5.88 3.74 -4.05
N ILE A 525 -5.89 2.66 -3.26
CA ILE A 525 -5.63 2.68 -1.81
C ILE A 525 -4.30 1.99 -1.49
N ALA A 526 -4.17 0.70 -1.84
CA ALA A 526 -3.00 -0.13 -1.48
C ALA A 526 -1.85 -0.11 -2.50
N LEU A 527 -2.06 0.43 -3.71
CA LEU A 527 -1.06 0.42 -4.79
C LEU A 527 0.26 1.14 -4.43
N PRO A 528 0.29 2.26 -3.68
CA PRO A 528 1.56 2.83 -3.19
C PRO A 528 2.39 1.82 -2.38
N ALA A 529 1.75 0.97 -1.57
CA ALA A 529 2.44 -0.05 -0.80
C ALA A 529 2.93 -1.19 -1.70
N LEU A 530 2.11 -1.64 -2.67
CA LEU A 530 2.49 -2.66 -3.65
C LEU A 530 3.78 -2.29 -4.39
N TYR A 531 3.89 -1.07 -4.91
CA TYR A 531 5.06 -0.67 -5.70
C TYR A 531 6.27 -0.27 -4.86
N ARG A 532 6.09 0.22 -3.63
CA ARG A 532 7.21 0.41 -2.68
C ARG A 532 7.78 -0.91 -2.16
N ALA A 533 6.94 -1.95 -2.05
CA ALA A 533 7.37 -3.30 -1.68
C ALA A 533 7.98 -4.10 -2.85
N MET A 534 7.83 -3.62 -4.09
CA MET A 534 8.40 -4.25 -5.28
C MET A 534 9.91 -3.95 -5.38
N PRO A 535 10.79 -4.97 -5.35
CA PRO A 535 12.23 -4.75 -5.49
C PRO A 535 12.58 -4.07 -6.82
N ASN A 536 13.68 -3.31 -6.83
CA ASN A 536 14.16 -2.52 -7.97
C ASN A 536 13.04 -1.72 -8.68
N THR A 537 12.20 -1.01 -7.92
CA THR A 537 11.18 -0.10 -8.46
C THR A 537 11.30 1.26 -7.77
N LEU A 538 11.43 2.34 -8.54
CA LEU A 538 11.50 3.70 -8.00
C LEU A 538 10.09 4.30 -7.95
N TYR A 539 9.49 4.38 -6.76
CA TYR A 539 8.16 4.97 -6.57
C TYR A 539 8.27 6.41 -6.05
N ILE A 540 7.80 7.38 -6.83
CA ILE A 540 7.82 8.81 -6.49
C ILE A 540 6.39 9.37 -6.56
N ARG A 541 5.99 10.16 -5.57
CA ARG A 541 4.67 10.83 -5.52
C ARG A 541 4.86 12.33 -5.32
N PRO A 542 5.09 13.12 -6.38
CA PRO A 542 5.39 14.54 -6.26
C PRO A 542 4.19 15.37 -5.79
N CYS A 543 4.49 16.38 -4.97
CA CYS A 543 3.52 17.25 -4.34
C CYS A 543 3.07 18.40 -5.25
N ASP A 544 3.99 18.98 -6.03
CA ASP A 544 3.81 20.16 -6.88
C ASP A 544 4.54 20.04 -8.25
N SER A 545 4.70 21.16 -8.96
CA SER A 545 5.38 21.22 -10.26
C SER A 545 6.90 21.07 -10.19
N GLU A 546 7.56 21.52 -9.12
CA GLU A 546 9.01 21.42 -8.94
C GLU A 546 9.41 19.98 -8.57
N GLU A 547 8.68 19.36 -7.65
CA GLU A 547 8.86 17.94 -7.33
C GLU A 547 8.56 17.04 -8.55
N VAL A 548 7.64 17.44 -9.44
CA VAL A 548 7.48 16.73 -10.72
C VAL A 548 8.74 16.85 -11.58
N ALA A 549 9.32 18.04 -11.73
CA ALA A 549 10.57 18.21 -12.48
C ALA A 549 11.71 17.37 -11.86
N GLY A 550 11.84 17.38 -10.53
CA GLY A 550 12.75 16.51 -9.78
C GLY A 550 12.50 15.01 -9.98
N ALA A 551 11.24 14.58 -10.00
CA ALA A 551 10.85 13.19 -10.27
C ALA A 551 11.26 12.74 -11.68
N PHE A 552 11.12 13.61 -12.69
CA PHE A 552 11.60 13.32 -14.05
C PHE A 552 13.14 13.27 -14.11
N ILE A 553 13.87 14.14 -13.40
CA ILE A 553 15.34 14.05 -13.29
C ILE A 553 15.75 12.70 -12.71
N ALA A 554 15.17 12.31 -11.57
CA ALA A 554 15.46 11.03 -10.92
C ALA A 554 15.13 9.83 -11.83
N ALA A 555 13.97 9.85 -12.49
CA ALA A 555 13.54 8.80 -13.42
C ALA A 555 14.47 8.64 -14.63
N ILE A 556 14.99 9.75 -15.17
CA ILE A 556 15.95 9.75 -16.30
C ILE A 556 17.34 9.28 -15.86
N GLN A 557 17.75 9.58 -14.62
CA GLN A 557 19.01 9.11 -14.06
C GLN A 557 18.99 7.64 -13.63
N ALA A 558 17.82 7.09 -13.31
CA ALA A 558 17.62 5.70 -12.90
C ALA A 558 17.65 4.72 -14.11
N THR A 559 18.82 4.55 -14.74
CA THR A 559 18.98 3.80 -16.01
C THR A 559 18.78 2.28 -15.91
N GLU A 560 18.67 1.73 -14.70
CA GLU A 560 18.52 0.29 -14.44
C GLU A 560 17.25 -0.04 -13.63
N THR A 561 16.29 0.90 -13.55
CA THR A 561 15.12 0.80 -12.67
C THR A 561 13.88 1.39 -13.34
N PRO A 562 12.73 0.68 -13.39
CA PRO A 562 11.45 1.31 -13.75
C PRO A 562 11.01 2.28 -12.66
N THR A 563 10.53 3.44 -13.07
CA THR A 563 10.04 4.51 -12.18
C THR A 563 8.53 4.66 -12.32
N ILE A 564 7.81 4.74 -11.21
CA ILE A 564 6.40 5.15 -11.16
C ILE A 564 6.32 6.56 -10.57
N ILE A 565 5.81 7.50 -11.37
CA ILE A 565 5.47 8.86 -10.94
C ILE A 565 3.96 8.92 -10.70
N SER A 566 3.59 8.91 -9.43
CA SER A 566 2.23 8.92 -8.91
C SER A 566 1.66 10.35 -8.89
N ALA A 567 0.76 10.66 -9.82
CA ALA A 567 0.35 12.03 -10.15
C ALA A 567 -1.14 12.29 -9.86
N LYS A 568 -1.42 13.39 -9.16
CA LYS A 568 -2.76 13.74 -8.64
C LYS A 568 -3.70 14.21 -9.76
N LEU A 569 -4.99 13.85 -9.66
CA LEU A 569 -6.06 14.36 -10.54
C LEU A 569 -6.42 15.81 -10.22
N ARG A 570 -6.84 16.02 -8.97
CA ARG A 570 -7.40 17.28 -8.47
C ARG A 570 -6.31 18.23 -8.00
N GLN A 571 -6.69 19.50 -7.98
CA GLN A 571 -5.95 20.59 -7.37
C GLN A 571 -6.54 20.80 -5.98
N ASP A 572 -5.93 20.20 -4.97
CA ASP A 572 -6.16 20.63 -3.58
C ASP A 572 -5.31 21.88 -3.35
N ALA A 573 -5.82 22.85 -2.59
CA ALA A 573 -5.12 24.09 -2.28
C ALA A 573 -4.00 23.86 -1.25
N VAL A 574 -2.93 23.20 -1.67
CA VAL A 574 -1.63 23.30 -1.00
C VAL A 574 -1.03 24.64 -1.40
N PRO A 575 -0.62 25.52 -0.46
CA PRO A 575 0.07 26.76 -0.79
C PRO A 575 1.34 26.45 -1.59
N GLU A 576 1.63 27.23 -2.63
CA GLU A 576 2.91 27.16 -3.31
C GLU A 576 4.02 27.47 -2.32
N ALA A 577 4.84 26.46 -2.04
CA ALA A 577 5.91 26.57 -1.07
C ALA A 577 7.20 26.87 -1.84
N SER A 578 7.59 28.15 -1.85
CA SER A 578 8.66 28.64 -2.72
C SER A 578 10.03 28.14 -2.28
N CYS A 579 10.54 27.09 -2.94
CA CYS A 579 11.89 26.58 -2.73
C CYS A 579 12.95 27.47 -3.41
N SER A 580 13.35 28.55 -2.74
CA SER A 580 14.53 29.33 -3.15
C SER A 580 15.84 28.67 -2.68
N GLY A 581 16.25 27.56 -3.32
CA GLY A 581 17.52 26.90 -3.02
C GLY A 581 17.85 25.72 -3.96
N ASN A 582 19.09 25.64 -4.45
CA ASN A 582 19.57 24.55 -5.30
C ASN A 582 19.48 23.18 -4.59
N SER A 583 18.45 22.38 -4.87
CA SER A 583 18.35 20.98 -4.43
C SER A 583 18.32 19.99 -5.59
N SER A 584 19.28 20.08 -6.51
CA SER A 584 19.56 18.97 -7.43
C SER A 584 20.08 17.76 -6.64
N THR A 585 19.43 16.60 -6.84
CA THR A 585 19.83 15.25 -6.39
C THR A 585 19.66 14.86 -4.90
N GLY A 586 18.68 15.41 -4.17
CA GLY A 586 18.33 14.96 -2.81
C GLY A 586 16.85 14.61 -2.65
N GLY A 587 16.52 13.40 -2.19
CA GLY A 587 15.16 12.90 -2.01
C GLY A 587 14.45 13.37 -0.74
N LEU A 588 14.57 14.67 -0.39
CA LEU A 588 13.80 15.43 0.60
C LEU A 588 14.39 16.85 0.64
N SER A 589 13.55 17.88 0.70
CA SER A 589 13.99 19.28 0.92
C SER A 589 13.20 19.90 2.08
N VAL A 590 13.86 20.76 2.87
CA VAL A 590 13.22 21.54 3.93
C VAL A 590 12.71 22.84 3.31
N VAL A 591 11.41 23.08 3.44
CA VAL A 591 10.68 24.07 2.65
C VAL A 591 10.67 25.47 3.29
N GLN A 592 10.98 25.61 4.58
CA GLN A 592 11.16 26.92 5.21
C GLN A 592 11.99 26.85 6.51
N GLU A 593 13.10 27.57 6.57
CA GLU A 593 13.77 27.92 7.83
C GLU A 593 13.30 29.32 8.28
N THR A 594 12.87 29.45 9.53
CA THR A 594 12.72 30.75 10.20
C THR A 594 14.05 31.14 10.84
N GLY A 595 14.65 32.24 10.39
CA GLY A 595 16.09 32.49 10.51
C GLY A 595 16.64 33.04 11.84
N ASP A 596 17.90 33.49 11.72
CA ASP A 596 18.81 34.11 12.70
C ASP A 596 19.51 33.19 13.73
N ALA A 597 20.70 32.68 13.34
CA ALA A 597 21.84 32.50 14.24
C ALA A 597 23.20 32.54 13.48
N ASP A 598 24.23 33.09 14.12
CA ASP A 598 25.49 33.56 13.53
C ASP A 598 26.49 32.50 13.02
N ASN A 599 27.37 33.00 12.14
CA ASN A 599 28.65 32.41 11.72
C ASN A 599 29.43 31.64 12.80
N ASN A 600 29.86 30.40 12.49
CA ASN A 600 31.27 30.00 12.60
C ASN A 600 31.56 28.66 11.90
N GLN A 601 32.56 28.64 11.00
CA GLN A 601 33.23 27.40 10.58
C GLN A 601 34.13 26.88 11.71
N PRO A 602 34.42 25.58 11.71
CA PRO A 602 35.78 25.22 11.31
C PRO A 602 35.88 24.01 10.36
N SER A 603 36.94 24.03 9.57
CA SER A 603 37.35 23.03 8.57
C SER A 603 38.13 21.86 9.16
N ILE A 604 37.91 20.64 8.65
CA ILE A 604 38.93 19.57 8.62
C ILE A 604 38.85 18.84 7.26
N GLU A 605 39.97 18.82 6.53
CA GLU A 605 40.17 17.92 5.38
C GLU A 605 40.68 16.55 5.84
N GLY A 606 40.24 15.46 5.19
CA GLY A 606 40.76 14.11 5.41
C GLY A 606 40.31 13.16 4.30
N THR A 607 41.26 12.60 3.54
CA THR A 607 40.99 11.88 2.30
C THR A 607 40.82 10.36 2.44
N ALA A 608 39.91 9.82 1.62
CA ALA A 608 39.86 8.45 1.08
C ALA A 608 39.55 7.25 1.99
N SER A 609 38.34 6.68 1.85
CA SER A 609 38.13 5.44 1.08
C SER A 609 36.64 5.13 0.88
N TYR A 610 36.30 4.43 -0.20
CA TYR A 610 34.93 4.06 -0.58
C TYR A 610 34.52 2.75 0.12
N GLN A 611 33.37 2.73 0.81
CA GLN A 611 32.46 1.57 0.87
C GLN A 611 31.07 1.96 1.42
N ASP A 612 30.08 1.13 1.12
CA ASP A 612 28.64 1.44 1.17
C ASP A 612 28.06 1.76 2.55
N ASN A 613 27.15 2.75 2.59
CA ASN A 613 25.87 2.78 3.33
C ASN A 613 25.36 4.23 3.46
N PHE A 614 24.13 4.52 3.03
CA PHE A 614 23.46 5.80 3.32
C PHE A 614 21.98 5.62 3.69
N GLN A 615 21.67 5.86 4.97
CA GLN A 615 20.33 6.18 5.50
C GLN A 615 20.27 7.68 5.81
N VAL A 616 19.17 8.36 5.52
CA VAL A 616 18.84 9.70 6.07
C VAL A 616 17.33 9.83 6.32
N LEU A 617 16.95 10.52 7.41
CA LEU A 617 15.60 10.78 7.93
C LEU A 617 15.34 12.30 7.99
N VAL A 618 14.11 12.80 7.72
CA VAL A 618 13.59 14.11 8.19
C VAL A 618 12.05 14.09 8.32
N GLU A 619 11.48 14.79 9.31
CA GLU A 619 10.03 15.02 9.54
C GLU A 619 9.58 16.45 9.20
N PRO A 620 8.28 16.68 8.88
CA PRO A 620 7.68 18.02 8.94
C PRO A 620 6.32 18.10 9.69
N SER A 621 5.98 19.28 10.21
CA SER A 621 4.65 19.61 10.77
C SER A 621 4.26 21.07 10.49
N VAL A 622 3.00 21.34 10.13
CA VAL A 622 2.28 22.65 10.17
C VAL A 622 0.79 22.43 9.77
N THR A 623 -0.13 23.32 10.21
CA THR A 623 -1.60 23.18 10.08
C THR A 623 -2.23 24.36 9.32
N PHE A 624 -3.28 24.14 8.50
CA PHE A 624 -4.09 25.21 7.88
C PHE A 624 -5.62 24.88 7.82
N GLN A 625 -6.45 25.92 7.69
CA GLN A 625 -7.93 25.90 7.57
C GLN A 625 -8.39 26.55 6.24
N LEU A 626 -9.60 26.22 5.72
CA LEU A 626 -10.44 27.13 4.89
C LEU A 626 -11.87 26.59 4.61
N HIS A 627 -12.71 27.40 3.95
CA HIS A 627 -14.21 27.40 3.92
C HIS A 627 -14.94 26.47 2.92
N ASP A 628 -16.25 26.25 3.18
CA ASP A 628 -17.21 25.37 2.46
C ASP A 628 -18.43 26.07 1.80
N SER A 629 -18.99 25.46 0.75
CA SER A 629 -20.44 25.32 0.36
C SER A 629 -20.53 24.70 -1.07
N ILE A 630 -21.47 23.86 -1.55
CA ILE A 630 -22.96 23.91 -1.69
C ILE A 630 -23.55 22.49 -2.07
N ASP A 631 -24.84 22.21 -1.76
CA ASP A 631 -25.88 21.24 -2.27
C ASP A 631 -25.66 19.72 -2.53
N ILE A 632 -26.75 18.95 -2.28
CA ILE A 632 -26.96 17.50 -2.60
C ILE A 632 -28.42 17.27 -3.07
N SER A 633 -28.64 16.40 -4.07
CA SER A 633 -29.97 15.94 -4.56
C SER A 633 -30.40 14.57 -4.00
N GLN A 634 -31.71 14.32 -3.98
CA GLN A 634 -32.34 13.09 -3.48
C GLN A 634 -32.70 12.11 -4.61
N ASP A 635 -32.45 10.82 -4.37
CA ASP A 635 -33.31 9.70 -4.80
C ASP A 635 -32.90 8.45 -3.98
N ASP A 636 -33.86 7.83 -3.28
CA ASP A 636 -34.38 6.48 -3.60
C ASP A 636 -35.24 5.90 -2.44
N GLN A 637 -36.30 5.16 -2.78
CA GLN A 637 -37.21 4.49 -1.83
C GLN A 637 -37.89 3.28 -2.50
N SER A 638 -37.66 2.07 -1.98
CA SER A 638 -38.72 1.05 -1.80
C SER A 638 -38.20 -0.25 -1.17
N GLU A 639 -38.90 -0.76 -0.16
CA GLU A 639 -39.58 -2.07 -0.24
C GLU A 639 -40.48 -2.29 0.98
N THR A 640 -41.49 -3.15 0.84
CA THR A 640 -42.56 -3.37 1.84
C THR A 640 -42.71 -4.85 2.18
N SER A 641 -42.87 -5.20 3.46
CA SER A 641 -43.43 -6.50 3.84
C SER A 641 -44.42 -6.39 5.01
N ASN A 642 -45.42 -7.26 4.99
CA ASN A 642 -46.56 -7.30 5.92
C ASN A 642 -46.38 -8.49 6.88
N ASP A 643 -46.13 -8.22 8.17
CA ASP A 643 -46.46 -9.17 9.24
C ASP A 643 -46.94 -8.39 10.48
N GLY A 644 -47.87 -8.97 11.24
CA GLY A 644 -48.63 -8.33 12.31
C GLY A 644 -47.85 -8.12 13.63
N ARG A 645 -46.53 -7.91 13.54
CA ARG A 645 -45.65 -7.59 14.68
C ARG A 645 -45.30 -6.10 14.63
N LEU A 646 -44.92 -5.53 15.78
CA LEU A 646 -44.42 -4.16 15.81
C LEU A 646 -43.28 -4.02 14.79
N PRO A 647 -43.28 -2.98 13.93
CA PRO A 647 -42.29 -2.86 12.87
C PRO A 647 -40.89 -2.81 13.49
N ASN A 648 -39.96 -3.54 12.87
CA ASN A 648 -38.54 -3.50 13.23
C ASN A 648 -38.11 -2.03 13.27
N VAL A 649 -37.65 -1.56 14.42
CA VAL A 649 -37.03 -0.23 14.53
C VAL A 649 -35.59 -0.40 14.05
N ASP A 650 -35.43 -0.51 12.73
CA ASP A 650 -34.12 -0.51 12.11
C ASP A 650 -33.48 0.85 12.37
N PHE A 651 -32.43 0.83 13.20
CA PHE A 651 -31.59 1.99 13.47
C PHE A 651 -30.63 2.22 12.30
N ASP A 652 -31.21 2.48 11.12
CA ASP A 652 -30.48 2.90 9.94
C ASP A 652 -30.01 4.36 10.12
N PHE A 653 -28.95 4.48 10.92
CA PHE A 653 -28.00 5.57 10.85
C PHE A 653 -27.34 5.48 9.46
N ALA A 654 -28.00 6.09 8.47
CA ALA A 654 -27.51 6.24 7.11
C ALA A 654 -26.03 6.65 7.13
N ALA A 655 -25.22 6.05 6.24
CA ALA A 655 -23.79 6.30 6.22
C ALA A 655 -23.53 7.82 6.06
N SER A 656 -22.82 8.40 7.03
CA SER A 656 -22.56 9.84 7.08
C SER A 656 -21.78 10.28 5.83
N PRO A 657 -22.36 11.14 4.96
CA PRO A 657 -21.63 11.70 3.84
C PRO A 657 -20.74 12.84 4.34
N LEU A 658 -19.45 12.53 4.48
CA LEU A 658 -18.32 13.45 4.58
C LEU A 658 -18.10 14.18 5.93
N ALA A 659 -16.93 13.90 6.50
CA ALA A 659 -16.03 14.92 7.04
C ALA A 659 -14.62 14.66 6.47
N ARG A 660 -14.42 14.93 5.16
CA ARG A 660 -13.14 14.69 4.45
C ARG A 660 -12.10 15.81 4.67
N SER A 661 -12.45 16.90 5.34
CA SER A 661 -11.64 18.10 5.54
C SER A 661 -10.77 18.09 6.82
N GLN A 662 -9.99 17.03 7.02
CA GLN A 662 -8.71 16.99 7.78
C GLN A 662 -8.08 15.57 7.75
N VAL A 663 -8.34 14.81 6.69
CA VAL A 663 -7.92 13.41 6.54
C VAL A 663 -6.56 13.32 5.84
N SER A 664 -5.48 13.56 6.59
CA SER A 664 -4.13 13.14 6.18
C SER A 664 -3.62 11.89 6.92
N LEU A 665 -4.40 11.37 7.87
CA LEU A 665 -3.98 10.28 8.78
C LEU A 665 -4.88 9.03 8.74
N LEU A 666 -5.87 8.93 7.83
CA LEU A 666 -6.63 7.68 7.61
C LEU A 666 -5.99 6.74 6.56
N ASN A 667 -4.88 7.13 5.95
CA ASN A 667 -4.11 6.34 4.98
C ASN A 667 -2.81 5.75 5.58
N ILE A 668 -2.76 5.63 6.90
CA ILE A 668 -1.57 5.26 7.67
C ILE A 668 -1.75 3.86 8.23
N SER A 669 -0.73 3.01 8.06
CA SER A 669 -0.72 1.66 8.62
C SER A 669 -0.59 1.71 10.15
N PRO A 670 -1.12 0.71 10.90
CA PRO A 670 -0.90 0.62 12.34
C PRO A 670 0.59 0.67 12.75
N PHE A 671 1.50 0.26 11.86
CA PHE A 671 2.94 0.31 12.08
C PHE A 671 3.53 1.73 12.03
N GLU A 672 3.05 2.58 11.13
CA GLU A 672 3.44 4.01 11.10
C GLU A 672 2.88 4.77 12.31
N TRP A 673 1.76 4.31 12.89
CA TRP A 673 1.29 4.85 14.17
C TRP A 673 2.27 4.55 15.32
N TYR A 674 2.81 3.34 15.36
CA TYR A 674 3.83 2.95 16.34
C TYR A 674 5.14 3.73 16.15
N ASP A 675 5.52 4.05 14.91
CA ASP A 675 6.66 4.92 14.62
C ASP A 675 6.42 6.36 15.17
N LEU A 676 5.23 6.94 14.96
CA LEU A 676 4.87 8.27 15.48
C LEU A 676 4.89 8.36 17.02
N LEU A 677 4.49 7.28 17.70
CA LEU A 677 4.60 7.15 19.16
C LEU A 677 6.06 7.18 19.65
N ALA A 678 6.96 6.54 18.91
CA ALA A 678 8.39 6.55 19.21
C ALA A 678 9.02 7.94 18.95
N GLN A 679 8.63 8.60 17.86
CA GLN A 679 9.10 9.95 17.50
C GLN A 679 8.71 11.00 18.56
N ASP A 680 7.47 10.96 19.06
CA ASP A 680 7.03 11.89 20.11
C ASP A 680 7.84 11.68 21.42
N ALA A 681 8.11 10.42 21.77
CA ALA A 681 8.95 10.06 22.92
C ALA A 681 10.38 10.62 22.79
N ILE A 682 11.02 10.45 21.63
CA ILE A 682 12.37 10.98 21.34
C ILE A 682 12.38 12.51 21.49
N SER A 683 11.44 13.20 20.83
CA SER A 683 11.40 14.68 20.80
C SER A 683 11.20 15.33 22.17
N GLN A 684 10.59 14.61 23.12
CA GLN A 684 10.29 15.08 24.46
C GLN A 684 11.36 14.71 25.48
N ILE A 685 12.01 13.54 25.32
CA ILE A 685 13.18 13.15 26.11
C ILE A 685 14.36 14.10 25.83
N GLN A 686 14.61 14.42 24.55
CA GLN A 686 15.64 15.39 24.15
C GLN A 686 15.40 16.76 24.84
N ARG A 687 14.19 17.33 24.70
CA ARG A 687 13.80 18.60 25.36
C ARG A 687 13.98 18.62 26.88
N LEU A 688 13.89 17.46 27.56
CA LEU A 688 14.09 17.36 29.01
C LEU A 688 15.55 17.17 29.43
N ASN A 689 16.36 16.53 28.59
CA ASN A 689 17.81 16.48 28.78
C ASN A 689 18.43 17.88 28.57
N ASP A 690 17.99 18.63 27.55
CA ASP A 690 18.44 20.01 27.30
C ASP A 690 18.07 20.98 28.43
N ALA A 691 16.97 20.70 29.14
CA ALA A 691 16.53 21.47 30.30
C ALA A 691 17.29 21.12 31.62
N SER A 692 18.23 20.17 31.58
CA SER A 692 18.96 19.70 32.77
C SER A 692 20.40 20.25 32.82
N ASN A 693 20.68 21.07 33.83
CA ASN A 693 21.98 21.75 34.00
C ASN A 693 23.11 20.80 34.45
N GLY A 694 23.67 20.02 33.52
CA GLY A 694 25.06 19.54 33.63
C GLY A 694 25.31 18.04 33.49
N GLU A 695 24.30 17.18 33.63
CA GLU A 695 24.37 15.77 33.24
C GLU A 695 23.03 15.33 32.64
N PRO A 696 23.03 14.57 31.51
CA PRO A 696 21.80 14.07 30.90
C PRO A 696 21.12 13.12 31.87
N ARG A 697 19.96 13.55 32.40
CA ARG A 697 19.20 12.81 33.40
C ARG A 697 18.69 11.45 32.88
N TRP A 698 18.64 11.31 31.55
CA TRP A 698 18.20 10.14 30.81
C TRP A 698 19.22 9.80 29.72
N ASN A 699 20.05 8.79 29.96
CA ASN A 699 21.13 8.39 29.07
C ASN A 699 20.70 7.16 28.25
N PHE A 700 20.19 7.38 27.04
CA PHE A 700 19.60 6.35 26.18
C PHE A 700 20.19 6.37 24.76
N ASP A 701 20.31 5.19 24.14
CA ASP A 701 20.73 5.02 22.76
C ASP A 701 19.52 5.18 21.81
N GLU A 702 19.54 6.21 20.96
CA GLU A 702 18.46 6.58 20.04
C GLU A 702 18.07 5.43 19.09
N SER A 703 19.00 4.54 18.75
CA SER A 703 18.75 3.39 17.85
C SER A 703 17.78 2.35 18.43
N THR A 704 17.58 2.35 19.76
CA THR A 704 16.73 1.38 20.47
C THR A 704 15.25 1.74 20.52
N LEU A 705 14.88 2.93 20.02
CA LEU A 705 13.51 3.45 20.06
C LEU A 705 12.80 3.40 18.70
N SER A 706 13.52 3.18 17.59
CA SER A 706 12.92 3.14 16.25
C SER A 706 12.75 1.72 15.70
N ARG A 707 11.51 1.36 15.36
CA ARG A 707 11.16 0.07 14.71
C ARG A 707 11.78 -0.10 13.33
N ARG A 708 12.25 1.01 12.72
CA ARG A 708 12.95 1.04 11.42
C ARG A 708 14.45 0.81 11.52
N GLN A 709 15.03 0.92 12.73
CA GLN A 709 16.47 0.78 12.98
C GLN A 709 16.82 -0.47 13.81
N SER A 710 15.89 -0.95 14.64
CA SER A 710 16.07 -2.19 15.39
C SER A 710 15.81 -3.44 14.51
N PRO A 711 16.75 -4.40 14.40
CA PRO A 711 16.54 -5.63 13.63
C PRO A 711 15.46 -6.49 14.28
N ALA A 712 14.64 -7.14 13.47
CA ALA A 712 13.63 -8.08 13.97
C ALA A 712 14.30 -9.18 14.83
N PRO A 713 13.78 -9.47 16.04
CA PRO A 713 14.39 -10.48 16.91
C PRO A 713 14.37 -11.85 16.22
N ARG A 714 15.55 -12.44 16.04
CA ARG A 714 15.69 -13.78 15.45
C ARG A 714 14.84 -14.77 16.24
N SER A 715 13.99 -15.52 15.56
CA SER A 715 13.39 -16.72 16.15
C SER A 715 14.51 -17.64 16.60
N ILE A 716 14.58 -17.96 17.89
CA ILE A 716 15.57 -18.91 18.41
C ILE A 716 15.30 -20.25 17.74
N ALA A 717 16.26 -20.70 16.92
CA ALA A 717 16.18 -21.96 16.22
C ALA A 717 16.12 -23.12 17.24
N THR A 718 15.10 -23.96 17.11
CA THR A 718 14.99 -25.22 17.85
C THR A 718 15.91 -26.27 17.23
N ASP A 719 17.22 -26.11 17.39
CA ASP A 719 18.21 -27.14 17.09
C ASP A 719 18.52 -27.96 18.35
N SER A 720 17.79 -29.07 18.55
CA SER A 720 18.31 -30.34 19.12
C SER A 720 17.19 -31.38 19.29
N TYR A 721 17.60 -32.65 19.35
CA TYR A 721 16.79 -33.87 19.61
C TYR A 721 16.09 -34.56 18.43
N THR A 722 16.92 -35.15 17.56
CA THR A 722 16.62 -36.48 17.00
C THR A 722 16.96 -37.59 18.01
N GLN A 723 15.97 -38.32 18.54
CA GLN A 723 15.96 -39.82 18.57
C GLN A 723 14.74 -40.43 19.30
N ASP A 724 14.43 -41.66 18.85
CA ASP A 724 13.64 -42.73 19.48
C ASP A 724 12.08 -42.73 19.54
N ARG A 725 11.53 -43.47 18.56
CA ARG A 725 10.75 -44.74 18.72
C ARG A 725 9.38 -44.76 19.42
N HIS A 726 8.39 -45.16 18.58
CA HIS A 726 7.27 -46.08 18.86
C HIS A 726 6.28 -45.80 20.01
N GLY A 727 5.00 -45.57 19.64
CA GLY A 727 3.86 -45.76 20.55
C GLY A 727 2.51 -45.51 19.89
N ASN A 728 1.59 -46.48 19.97
CA ASN A 728 0.19 -46.30 19.59
C ASN A 728 -0.58 -45.50 20.66
N GLY A 729 -1.57 -44.70 20.22
CA GLY A 729 -2.85 -44.63 20.93
C GLY A 729 -3.34 -43.27 21.44
N LEU A 730 -4.51 -42.89 20.94
CA LEU A 730 -5.63 -42.23 21.66
C LEU A 730 -5.37 -40.92 22.44
N GLY A 731 -5.99 -39.85 21.93
CA GLY A 731 -6.50 -38.74 22.74
C GLY A 731 -5.62 -37.48 22.78
N VAL A 732 -5.86 -36.56 21.85
CA VAL A 732 -5.36 -35.17 21.98
C VAL A 732 -6.46 -34.32 22.60
N SER A 733 -6.18 -33.79 23.79
CA SER A 733 -7.05 -32.85 24.51
C SER A 733 -6.87 -31.44 23.95
N LEU A 734 -7.94 -30.64 23.92
CA LEU A 734 -7.92 -29.21 23.58
C LEU A 734 -7.38 -28.36 24.74
N VAL A 735 -6.07 -28.43 24.99
CA VAL A 735 -5.34 -27.51 25.90
C VAL A 735 -3.93 -27.27 25.34
N ASP A 736 -3.35 -26.10 25.64
CA ASP A 736 -1.95 -25.68 25.35
C ASP A 736 -1.58 -25.36 23.89
N HIS A 737 -2.11 -24.23 23.40
CA HIS A 737 -1.48 -23.44 22.31
C HIS A 737 -0.84 -22.12 22.80
N GLU A 738 -0.81 -21.86 24.12
CA GLU A 738 -0.42 -20.54 24.68
C GLU A 738 1.06 -20.39 25.10
N SER A 739 1.89 -21.44 25.05
CA SER A 739 3.30 -21.36 25.48
C SER A 739 4.28 -20.89 24.39
N ALA A 740 3.80 -20.09 23.42
CA ALA A 740 4.70 -19.22 22.67
C ALA A 740 5.27 -18.18 23.64
N ASN A 741 6.58 -18.24 23.89
CA ASN A 741 7.27 -17.40 24.85
C ASN A 741 6.90 -15.92 24.62
N LYS A 742 6.31 -15.23 25.61
CA LYS A 742 5.86 -13.83 25.54
C LYS A 742 6.96 -12.93 26.14
N PRO A 743 8.03 -12.55 25.40
CA PRO A 743 9.23 -11.93 25.96
C PRO A 743 9.01 -10.55 26.60
N TRP A 744 7.85 -9.93 26.36
CA TRP A 744 7.44 -8.69 27.01
C TRP A 744 6.96 -8.90 28.46
N ASN A 745 6.52 -10.11 28.82
CA ASN A 745 6.03 -10.42 30.17
C ASN A 745 7.09 -11.12 31.03
N THR A 746 7.09 -10.83 32.33
CA THR A 746 7.95 -11.49 33.32
C THR A 746 7.33 -12.79 33.82
N THR A 747 8.18 -13.80 34.07
CA THR A 747 7.76 -15.08 34.66
C THR A 747 7.40 -14.96 36.15
N GLU A 748 8.04 -14.01 36.84
CA GLU A 748 7.79 -13.66 38.24
C GLU A 748 7.06 -12.32 38.34
N SER A 749 6.40 -12.07 39.47
CA SER A 749 5.70 -10.80 39.71
C SER A 749 6.72 -9.69 39.99
N ILE A 750 6.54 -8.53 39.37
CA ILE A 750 7.37 -7.34 39.61
C ILE A 750 7.11 -6.85 41.05
N GLU A 751 8.17 -6.72 41.86
CA GLU A 751 8.08 -6.13 43.20
C GLU A 751 7.97 -4.60 43.13
N LEU A 752 7.06 -4.02 43.92
CA LEU A 752 6.83 -2.57 43.95
C LEU A 752 7.72 -1.88 44.98
N SER A 753 8.37 -0.79 44.59
CA SER A 753 9.02 0.13 45.54
C SER A 753 8.00 0.75 46.51
N PRO A 754 8.40 1.28 47.69
CA PRO A 754 7.49 1.99 48.58
C PRO A 754 6.80 3.21 47.94
N ALA A 755 7.42 3.83 46.94
CA ALA A 755 6.82 4.94 46.18
C ALA A 755 5.85 4.42 45.11
N ASP A 756 6.27 3.41 44.33
CA ASP A 756 5.47 2.74 43.30
C ASP A 756 4.19 2.17 43.93
N LEU A 757 4.28 1.54 45.10
CA LEU A 757 3.13 1.02 45.87
C LEU A 757 2.12 2.12 46.21
N GLY A 758 2.58 3.34 46.52
CA GLY A 758 1.73 4.49 46.80
C GLY A 758 0.92 4.93 45.56
N PHE A 759 1.56 4.97 44.39
CA PHE A 759 0.88 5.29 43.14
C PHE A 759 0.02 4.14 42.62
N PHE A 760 0.46 2.89 42.76
CA PHE A 760 -0.31 1.69 42.39
C PHE A 760 -1.60 1.58 43.21
N ARG A 761 -1.52 1.84 44.52
CA ARG A 761 -2.71 1.92 45.38
C ARG A 761 -3.63 3.08 44.98
N TYR A 762 -3.06 4.25 44.66
CA TYR A 762 -3.86 5.38 44.17
C TYR A 762 -4.52 5.10 42.82
N TYR A 763 -3.87 4.30 41.96
CA TYR A 763 -4.46 3.83 40.71
C TYR A 763 -5.72 2.99 40.98
N THR A 764 -5.62 1.95 41.82
CA THR A 764 -6.74 1.03 42.09
C THR A 764 -7.86 1.66 42.92
N GLU A 765 -7.54 2.57 43.84
CA GLU A 765 -8.55 3.24 44.68
C GLU A 765 -9.26 4.41 43.98
N ILE A 766 -8.61 5.09 43.02
CA ILE A 766 -9.12 6.36 42.44
C ILE A 766 -9.15 6.39 40.90
N VAL A 767 -8.09 5.96 40.20
CA VAL A 767 -8.00 6.11 38.73
C VAL A 767 -8.75 5.02 37.98
N GLY A 768 -8.50 3.74 38.28
CA GLY A 768 -9.23 2.60 37.72
C GLY A 768 -10.75 2.77 37.78
N PRO A 769 -11.34 3.15 38.93
CA PRO A 769 -12.77 3.45 39.06
C PRO A 769 -13.34 4.49 38.07
N ILE A 770 -12.54 5.45 37.59
CA ILE A 770 -12.99 6.44 36.58
C ILE A 770 -13.13 5.79 35.20
N LEU A 771 -12.23 4.86 34.87
CA LEU A 771 -12.27 4.07 33.63
C LEU A 771 -13.33 2.96 33.68
N ASP A 772 -13.56 2.41 34.87
CA ASP A 772 -14.56 1.36 35.13
C ASP A 772 -16.02 1.87 35.22
N LEU A 773 -16.30 3.17 35.06
CA LEU A 773 -17.65 3.73 35.26
C LEU A 773 -18.75 3.04 34.41
N PHE A 774 -18.40 2.44 33.27
CA PHE A 774 -19.30 1.67 32.41
C PHE A 774 -18.82 0.23 32.20
N ASP A 775 -17.98 -0.28 33.10
CA ASP A 775 -17.51 -1.67 33.12
C ASP A 775 -17.80 -2.30 34.49
N GLN A 776 -18.84 -3.12 34.52
CA GLN A 776 -19.33 -3.77 35.73
C GLN A 776 -18.31 -4.75 36.35
N GLU A 777 -17.49 -5.39 35.52
CA GLU A 777 -16.44 -6.33 35.95
C GLU A 777 -15.20 -5.57 36.49
N ARG A 778 -15.13 -4.26 36.24
CA ARG A 778 -14.12 -3.31 36.69
C ARG A 778 -12.70 -3.72 36.30
N HIS A 779 -12.48 -4.01 35.03
CA HIS A 779 -11.21 -4.51 34.50
C HIS A 779 -10.04 -3.55 34.79
N PHE A 780 -10.24 -2.23 34.80
CA PHE A 780 -9.16 -1.30 35.12
C PHE A 780 -8.79 -1.29 36.62
N THR A 781 -9.72 -1.61 37.53
CA THR A 781 -9.40 -1.86 38.95
C THR A 781 -8.90 -3.29 39.23
N ASN A 782 -9.47 -4.30 38.55
CA ASN A 782 -9.36 -5.70 38.95
C ASN A 782 -8.44 -6.57 38.07
N VAL A 783 -8.21 -6.19 36.81
CA VAL A 783 -7.47 -7.03 35.83
C VAL A 783 -6.19 -6.33 35.38
N VAL A 784 -6.28 -5.06 34.96
CA VAL A 784 -5.14 -4.26 34.51
C VAL A 784 -4.00 -4.19 35.54
N PRO A 785 -4.24 -4.05 36.86
CA PRO A 785 -3.16 -4.07 37.85
C PRO A 785 -2.46 -5.42 37.97
N HIS A 786 -3.16 -6.53 37.73
CA HIS A 786 -2.57 -7.87 37.75
C HIS A 786 -1.75 -8.15 36.48
N LEU A 787 -2.19 -7.64 35.32
CA LEU A 787 -1.41 -7.65 34.08
C LEU A 787 -0.15 -6.77 34.23
N ALA A 788 -0.30 -5.57 34.82
CA ALA A 788 0.80 -4.66 35.10
C ALA A 788 1.92 -5.31 35.93
N LEU A 789 1.59 -6.05 37.00
CA LEU A 789 2.59 -6.75 37.81
C LEU A 789 3.37 -7.85 37.05
N ARG A 790 3.04 -8.13 35.79
CA ARG A 790 3.81 -9.01 34.88
C ARG A 790 4.31 -8.31 33.62
N ASN A 791 3.98 -7.03 33.42
CA ASN A 791 4.26 -6.27 32.21
C ASN A 791 4.80 -4.89 32.57
N SER A 792 6.11 -4.68 32.37
CA SER A 792 6.79 -3.45 32.82
C SER A 792 6.16 -2.19 32.22
N GLY A 793 5.90 -2.15 30.91
CA GLY A 793 5.27 -0.98 30.27
C GLY A 793 3.91 -0.64 30.82
N LEU A 794 3.02 -1.63 30.95
CA LEU A 794 1.69 -1.42 31.53
C LEU A 794 1.77 -0.98 33.00
N LEU A 795 2.74 -1.49 33.78
CA LEU A 795 3.01 -1.02 35.14
C LEU A 795 3.42 0.46 35.15
N LYS A 796 4.38 0.86 34.31
CA LYS A 796 4.78 2.26 34.19
C LYS A 796 3.61 3.14 33.75
N ALA A 797 2.75 2.64 32.86
CA ALA A 797 1.59 3.37 32.38
C ALA A 797 0.58 3.68 33.50
N ILE A 798 0.22 2.68 34.32
CA ILE A 798 -0.71 2.90 35.44
C ILE A 798 -0.11 3.80 36.54
N LEU A 799 1.20 3.67 36.81
CA LEU A 799 1.92 4.52 37.76
C LEU A 799 1.98 5.97 37.28
N ALA A 800 2.24 6.20 35.98
CA ALA A 800 2.25 7.52 35.36
C ALA A 800 0.91 8.25 35.52
N VAL A 801 -0.20 7.62 35.13
CA VAL A 801 -1.55 8.20 35.23
C VAL A 801 -1.92 8.48 36.69
N ALA A 802 -1.60 7.58 37.61
CA ALA A 802 -1.87 7.74 39.03
C ALA A 802 -1.09 8.91 39.66
N ALA A 803 0.22 8.98 39.42
CA ALA A 803 1.06 10.08 39.86
C ALA A 803 0.58 11.42 39.25
N LYS A 804 0.16 11.42 37.98
CA LYS A 804 -0.37 12.60 37.30
C LYS A 804 -1.64 13.13 37.95
N HIS A 805 -2.64 12.26 38.10
CA HIS A 805 -3.92 12.58 38.75
C HIS A 805 -3.74 12.99 40.22
N MET A 806 -2.77 12.40 40.92
CA MET A 806 -2.41 12.80 42.28
C MET A 806 -1.89 14.25 42.30
N SER A 807 -0.98 14.61 41.37
CA SER A 807 -0.35 15.94 41.29
C SER A 807 -1.36 17.09 41.11
N LEU A 808 -2.46 16.88 40.37
CA LEU A 808 -3.51 17.88 40.14
C LEU A 808 -4.15 18.35 41.47
N GLY A 809 -4.22 17.47 42.48
CA GLY A 809 -4.74 17.80 43.81
C GLY A 809 -3.80 18.66 44.68
N VAL A 810 -2.52 18.80 44.30
CA VAL A 810 -1.53 19.63 45.03
C VAL A 810 -1.65 21.09 44.60
N LYS A 811 -1.81 21.35 43.29
CA LYS A 811 -1.93 22.71 42.72
C LYS A 811 -3.15 23.48 43.25
N ILE A 812 -4.29 22.81 43.42
CA ILE A 812 -5.54 23.44 43.90
C ILE A 812 -5.37 24.04 45.31
N ARG A 813 -4.62 23.37 46.20
CA ARG A 813 -4.38 23.88 47.57
C ARG A 813 -3.44 25.09 47.62
N GLN A 814 -2.54 25.24 46.64
CA GLN A 814 -1.67 26.41 46.51
C GLN A 814 -2.43 27.62 45.93
N ALA A 815 -3.38 27.41 45.02
CA ALA A 815 -4.21 28.50 44.50
C ALA A 815 -5.17 29.08 45.56
N GLN A 816 -5.70 28.24 46.46
CA GLN A 816 -6.62 28.67 47.53
C GLN A 816 -5.95 29.44 48.68
N SER A 817 -4.62 29.38 48.84
CA SER A 817 -3.91 30.06 49.94
C SER A 817 -3.56 31.52 49.65
N HIS A 818 -3.99 32.08 48.51
CA HIS A 818 -3.68 33.46 48.09
C HIS A 818 -4.92 34.39 48.03
N GLY A 819 -6.04 34.02 48.66
CA GLY A 819 -7.20 34.92 48.78
C GLY A 819 -8.14 34.63 49.95
N GLY A 820 -8.16 35.48 50.98
CA GLY A 820 -9.23 35.55 51.98
C GLY A 820 -8.77 35.66 53.45
N ASN A 821 -9.44 36.53 54.22
CA ASN A 821 -9.10 36.88 55.62
C ASN A 821 -9.79 36.02 56.69
N SER A 822 -9.05 35.72 57.77
CA SER A 822 -9.44 35.61 59.20
C SER A 822 -10.71 34.87 59.65
N SER A 823 -10.56 33.80 60.45
CA SER A 823 -11.09 33.66 61.84
C SER A 823 -10.65 32.33 62.50
N GLU A 824 -10.78 32.23 63.83
CA GLU A 824 -10.05 31.29 64.73
C GLU A 824 -10.81 29.98 65.06
N SER A 825 -10.09 28.87 65.37
CA SER A 825 -10.15 28.20 66.72
C SER A 825 -9.40 26.83 66.85
N ASN A 826 -8.24 26.86 67.55
CA ASN A 826 -7.63 25.91 68.52
C ASN A 826 -7.54 24.35 68.43
N SER A 827 -6.40 23.89 69.01
CA SER A 827 -6.00 22.57 69.57
C SER A 827 -5.34 21.54 68.62
N SER A 828 -4.22 20.87 68.94
CA SER A 828 -3.25 20.97 70.06
C SER A 828 -1.89 20.31 69.73
N SER A 829 -0.78 20.91 70.17
CA SER A 829 0.63 20.44 70.01
C SER A 829 1.02 19.33 71.03
N PRO A 830 2.23 18.70 71.02
CA PRO A 830 3.60 19.28 70.92
C PRO A 830 4.53 18.56 69.88
N GLU A 831 5.82 18.86 69.66
CA GLU A 831 6.78 19.81 70.29
C GLU A 831 7.77 20.45 69.26
N THR A 832 9.09 20.55 69.54
CA THR A 832 10.06 21.40 68.81
C THR A 832 11.42 20.78 68.45
N THR A 833 12.04 21.22 67.34
CA THR A 833 13.44 21.72 67.32
C THR A 833 13.74 22.57 66.06
N THR A 834 14.83 23.35 66.10
CA THR A 834 15.05 24.57 65.29
C THR A 834 16.15 24.45 64.22
N GLY A 835 15.93 25.07 63.05
CA GLY A 835 16.97 25.35 62.05
C GLY A 835 16.38 25.83 60.73
N GLY A 836 16.84 26.96 60.18
CA GLY A 836 16.23 27.57 58.99
C GLY A 836 16.42 26.72 57.71
N GLY A 837 15.35 26.56 56.93
CA GLY A 837 15.33 25.80 55.68
C GLY A 837 14.47 26.47 54.60
N GLN A 838 14.78 26.15 53.35
CA GLN A 838 14.03 26.55 52.14
C GLN A 838 12.58 26.00 52.16
N PRO A 839 11.66 26.53 51.32
CA PRO A 839 10.35 25.91 51.13
C PRO A 839 10.49 24.42 50.72
N PRO A 840 9.62 23.52 51.20
CA PRO A 840 9.89 22.08 51.17
C PRO A 840 9.75 21.47 49.76
N GLU A 841 10.76 20.69 49.36
CA GLU A 841 10.83 19.96 48.08
C GLU A 841 9.67 18.94 47.88
N HIS A 842 9.00 18.53 48.95
CA HIS A 842 7.95 17.50 48.95
C HIS A 842 6.74 17.76 48.05
N SER A 843 6.54 19.00 47.53
CA SER A 843 5.39 19.31 46.66
C SER A 843 5.56 18.91 45.19
N GLN A 844 6.79 18.69 44.70
CA GLN A 844 7.07 18.41 43.29
C GLN A 844 7.14 16.90 42.96
N ILE A 845 7.29 16.03 43.96
CA ILE A 845 7.55 14.59 43.79
C ILE A 845 6.52 13.90 42.89
N PRO A 846 5.18 14.02 43.09
CA PRO A 846 4.22 13.31 42.24
C PRO A 846 4.23 13.77 40.77
N ALA A 847 4.50 15.06 40.51
CA ALA A 847 4.55 15.59 39.15
C ALA A 847 5.81 15.11 38.40
N HIS A 848 6.94 15.05 39.10
CA HIS A 848 8.20 14.53 38.54
C HIS A 848 8.09 13.03 38.23
N MET A 849 7.60 12.22 39.17
CA MET A 849 7.42 10.77 38.97
C MET A 849 6.41 10.44 37.87
N ALA A 850 5.33 11.23 37.73
CA ALA A 850 4.35 11.06 36.66
C ALA A 850 4.99 11.16 35.26
N THR A 851 5.80 12.20 35.07
CA THR A 851 6.53 12.44 33.82
C THR A 851 7.59 11.38 33.57
N GLN A 852 8.31 10.93 34.61
CA GLN A 852 9.27 9.83 34.52
C GLN A 852 8.61 8.53 34.02
N TYR A 853 7.58 8.04 34.71
CA TYR A 853 6.95 6.77 34.35
C TYR A 853 6.28 6.83 32.96
N TYR A 854 5.84 8.02 32.52
CA TYR A 854 5.30 8.22 31.18
C TYR A 854 6.33 7.90 30.09
N TYR A 855 7.55 8.42 30.18
CA TYR A 855 8.61 8.10 29.20
C TYR A 855 9.12 6.66 29.30
N GLU A 856 9.23 6.10 30.52
CA GLU A 856 9.54 4.67 30.71
C GLU A 856 8.48 3.77 30.03
N THR A 857 7.22 4.20 29.98
CA THR A 857 6.15 3.51 29.24
C THR A 857 6.38 3.56 27.72
N LEU A 858 6.68 4.75 27.17
CA LEU A 858 6.89 4.93 25.73
C LEU A 858 8.12 4.15 25.23
N GLN A 859 9.21 4.15 26.00
CA GLN A 859 10.40 3.33 25.74
C GLN A 859 10.09 1.82 25.72
N TYR A 860 9.27 1.35 26.66
CA TYR A 860 8.90 -0.06 26.68
C TYR A 860 8.04 -0.43 25.47
N LEU A 861 7.11 0.45 25.06
CA LEU A 861 6.31 0.23 23.86
C LEU A 861 7.18 0.13 22.60
N SER A 862 8.10 1.05 22.37
CA SER A 862 8.95 1.02 21.16
C SER A 862 9.76 -0.28 21.04
N GLN A 863 10.25 -0.82 22.17
CA GLN A 863 10.97 -2.09 22.21
C GLN A 863 10.06 -3.31 21.99
N THR A 864 8.86 -3.32 22.59
CA THR A 864 7.96 -4.49 22.55
C THR A 864 7.14 -4.59 21.26
N LEU A 865 6.92 -3.47 20.56
CA LEU A 865 6.27 -3.43 19.25
C LEU A 865 7.11 -4.03 18.10
N LEU A 866 8.35 -4.45 18.39
CA LEU A 866 9.16 -5.33 17.53
C LEU A 866 8.64 -6.76 17.47
N TYR A 867 7.84 -7.21 18.45
CA TYR A 867 7.22 -8.53 18.46
C TYR A 867 5.81 -8.45 17.86
N PRO A 868 5.53 -9.09 16.71
CA PRO A 868 4.21 -9.02 16.06
C PRO A 868 3.06 -9.46 16.99
N SER A 869 3.30 -10.48 17.81
CA SER A 869 2.33 -11.00 18.79
C SER A 869 2.07 -10.08 19.99
N TYR A 870 2.91 -9.07 20.25
CA TYR A 870 2.58 -8.03 21.23
C TYR A 870 1.51 -7.07 20.70
N ALA A 871 1.47 -6.83 19.38
CA ALA A 871 0.47 -5.96 18.74
C ALA A 871 -0.95 -6.54 18.76
N GLU A 872 -1.13 -7.80 19.16
CA GLU A 872 -2.41 -8.50 19.38
C GLU A 872 -2.74 -8.71 20.87
N SER A 873 -1.87 -8.27 21.78
CA SER A 873 -1.96 -8.56 23.22
C SER A 873 -3.02 -7.73 23.96
N HIS A 874 -3.38 -8.16 25.17
CA HIS A 874 -4.22 -7.39 26.09
C HIS A 874 -3.49 -6.21 26.70
N GLU A 875 -2.18 -6.36 26.90
CA GLU A 875 -1.31 -5.38 27.55
C GLU A 875 -1.13 -4.13 26.68
N ILE A 876 -0.99 -4.26 25.35
CA ILE A 876 -0.95 -3.09 24.45
C ILE A 876 -2.27 -2.30 24.46
N LEU A 877 -3.41 -3.01 24.51
CA LEU A 877 -4.74 -2.40 24.56
C LEU A 877 -4.92 -1.57 25.84
N ALA A 878 -4.61 -2.14 27.00
CA ALA A 878 -4.68 -1.42 28.27
C ALA A 878 -3.67 -0.26 28.33
N THR A 879 -2.44 -0.45 27.83
CA THR A 879 -1.39 0.59 27.82
C THR A 879 -1.77 1.79 26.96
N ALA A 880 -2.37 1.57 25.79
CA ALA A 880 -2.84 2.65 24.93
C ALA A 880 -3.90 3.54 25.61
N ILE A 881 -4.81 2.95 26.39
CA ILE A 881 -5.80 3.70 27.18
C ILE A 881 -5.16 4.44 28.35
N MET A 882 -4.13 3.88 28.99
CA MET A 882 -3.40 4.59 30.05
C MET A 882 -2.69 5.84 29.50
N ILE A 883 -1.98 5.73 28.38
CA ILE A 883 -1.28 6.84 27.75
C ILE A 883 -2.25 7.96 27.33
N SER A 884 -3.37 7.62 26.68
CA SER A 884 -4.37 8.64 26.33
C SER A 884 -5.03 9.27 27.57
N THR A 885 -5.24 8.50 28.65
CA THR A 885 -5.73 9.03 29.93
C THR A 885 -4.72 9.99 30.58
N TYR A 886 -3.42 9.66 30.56
CA TYR A 886 -2.36 10.53 31.08
C TYR A 886 -2.37 11.90 30.38
N GLU A 887 -2.39 11.88 29.06
CA GLU A 887 -2.37 13.08 28.21
C GLU A 887 -3.65 13.92 28.38
N MET A 888 -4.81 13.29 28.54
CA MET A 888 -6.03 14.00 28.93
C MET A 888 -5.95 14.63 30.32
N PHE A 889 -5.18 14.05 31.26
CA PHE A 889 -4.90 14.66 32.57
C PHE A 889 -3.82 15.75 32.51
N ASP A 890 -2.97 15.79 31.47
CA ASP A 890 -1.95 16.83 31.26
C ASP A 890 -2.40 18.01 30.38
N ALA A 891 -3.61 17.99 29.82
CA ALA A 891 -4.11 19.00 28.88
C ALA A 891 -4.11 20.48 29.38
N GLY A 892 -3.73 20.73 30.64
CA GLY A 892 -3.52 22.07 31.23
C GLY A 892 -2.05 22.39 31.60
N GLY A 893 -1.08 21.59 31.17
CA GLY A 893 0.36 21.83 31.36
C GLY A 893 0.94 22.82 30.34
N THR A 894 1.94 23.61 30.75
CA THR A 894 2.62 24.58 29.85
C THR A 894 3.64 23.95 28.90
N SER A 895 3.80 22.62 28.91
CA SER A 895 4.86 21.87 28.22
C SER A 895 4.38 20.90 27.14
N THR A 896 3.07 20.66 27.02
CA THR A 896 2.49 19.55 26.25
C THR A 896 1.33 20.05 25.39
N SER A 897 1.66 20.53 24.19
CA SER A 897 0.70 21.05 23.22
C SER A 897 -0.02 19.93 22.46
N GLY A 898 -1.20 19.53 22.92
CA GLY A 898 -2.22 18.88 22.07
C GLY A 898 -1.99 17.41 21.67
N ASN A 899 -1.01 16.71 22.25
CA ASN A 899 -0.74 15.31 21.92
C ASN A 899 -1.87 14.33 22.30
N TRP A 900 -2.75 14.66 23.24
CA TRP A 900 -3.88 13.81 23.63
C TRP A 900 -4.75 13.34 22.45
N GLU A 901 -4.97 14.17 21.41
CA GLU A 901 -5.76 13.75 20.24
C GLU A 901 -5.03 12.71 19.39
N ARG A 902 -3.70 12.81 19.33
CA ARG A 902 -2.84 11.81 18.68
C ARG A 902 -3.01 10.47 19.39
N HIS A 903 -2.71 10.38 20.69
CA HIS A 903 -2.80 9.12 21.43
C HIS A 903 -4.21 8.49 21.40
N LEU A 904 -5.26 9.31 21.44
CA LEU A 904 -6.66 8.86 21.31
C LEU A 904 -6.99 8.24 19.93
N ARG A 905 -6.47 8.84 18.83
CA ARG A 905 -6.56 8.26 17.47
C ARG A 905 -5.69 7.00 17.34
N GLY A 906 -4.57 6.95 18.06
CA GLY A 906 -3.74 5.75 18.17
C GLY A 906 -4.46 4.57 18.81
N ALA A 907 -5.08 4.80 19.97
CA ALA A 907 -5.88 3.80 20.65
C ALA A 907 -7.02 3.27 19.77
N PHE A 908 -7.65 4.10 18.94
CA PHE A 908 -8.63 3.65 17.94
C PHE A 908 -8.03 2.67 16.94
N TRP A 909 -6.86 3.00 16.35
CA TRP A 909 -6.24 2.16 15.33
C TRP A 909 -5.71 0.82 15.86
N ILE A 910 -5.13 0.80 17.07
CA ILE A 910 -4.69 -0.43 17.74
C ILE A 910 -5.88 -1.36 18.00
N GLN A 911 -7.01 -0.81 18.46
CA GLN A 911 -8.25 -1.57 18.63
C GLN A 911 -8.77 -2.08 17.28
N ARG A 912 -8.79 -1.22 16.25
CA ARG A 912 -9.29 -1.56 14.91
C ARG A 912 -8.47 -2.66 14.24
N SER A 913 -7.14 -2.68 14.42
CA SER A 913 -6.27 -3.73 13.86
C SER A 913 -6.45 -5.10 14.50
N GLN A 914 -7.00 -5.15 15.71
CA GLN A 914 -7.34 -6.40 16.42
C GLN A 914 -8.84 -6.73 16.37
N ASP A 915 -9.60 -6.08 15.47
CA ASP A 915 -11.07 -6.17 15.34
C ASP A 915 -11.85 -5.98 16.68
N ASN A 916 -11.30 -5.16 17.59
CA ASN A 916 -11.90 -4.88 18.89
C ASN A 916 -13.13 -3.96 18.78
N ASP A 917 -14.20 -4.28 19.49
CA ASP A 917 -15.44 -3.49 19.49
C ASP A 917 -16.22 -3.53 20.82
N GLY A 918 -17.31 -2.75 20.90
CA GLY A 918 -18.12 -2.61 22.11
C GLY A 918 -18.97 -3.83 22.50
N GLU A 919 -19.06 -4.85 21.64
CA GLU A 919 -19.78 -6.11 21.88
C GLU A 919 -18.81 -7.32 21.90
N SER A 920 -17.52 -7.06 22.08
CA SER A 920 -16.47 -8.07 22.16
C SER A 920 -16.67 -9.04 23.34
N ILE A 921 -16.44 -10.33 23.08
CA ILE A 921 -16.66 -11.42 24.04
C ILE A 921 -15.72 -11.29 25.25
N ASP A 922 -14.46 -10.96 24.98
CA ASP A 922 -13.44 -10.68 26.00
C ASP A 922 -13.76 -9.39 26.76
N GLY A 923 -13.80 -9.50 28.10
CA GLY A 923 -14.23 -8.41 28.98
C GLY A 923 -13.30 -7.20 28.96
N LEU A 924 -11.98 -7.42 28.93
CA LEU A 924 -10.99 -6.33 28.93
C LEU A 924 -10.99 -5.59 27.59
N ARG A 925 -11.09 -6.31 26.47
CA ARG A 925 -11.29 -5.78 25.12
C ARG A 925 -12.51 -4.85 25.04
N ARG A 926 -13.63 -5.32 25.57
CA ARG A 926 -14.89 -4.55 25.67
C ARG A 926 -14.76 -3.33 26.59
N ALA A 927 -14.13 -3.48 27.76
CA ALA A 927 -13.88 -2.39 28.70
C ALA A 927 -12.98 -1.29 28.11
N VAL A 928 -11.91 -1.69 27.39
CA VAL A 928 -11.02 -0.80 26.66
C VAL A 928 -11.77 0.02 25.60
N TRP A 929 -12.68 -0.60 24.84
CA TRP A 929 -13.50 0.09 23.85
C TRP A 929 -14.41 1.15 24.48
N TRP A 930 -15.13 0.81 25.56
CA TRP A 930 -16.02 1.76 26.22
C TRP A 930 -15.28 2.86 27.00
N ALA A 931 -14.09 2.59 27.51
CA ALA A 931 -13.21 3.61 28.07
C ALA A 931 -12.72 4.59 26.99
N TRP A 932 -12.23 4.06 25.86
CA TRP A 932 -11.79 4.84 24.70
C TRP A 932 -12.90 5.74 24.15
N LEU A 933 -14.09 5.19 23.90
CA LEU A 933 -15.18 5.96 23.29
C LEU A 933 -15.65 7.11 24.18
N ARG A 934 -15.61 6.97 25.52
CA ARG A 934 -15.90 8.08 26.45
C ARG A 934 -14.87 9.20 26.38
N GLN A 935 -13.59 8.87 26.18
CA GLN A 935 -12.55 9.88 25.95
C GLN A 935 -12.82 10.62 24.63
N ASP A 936 -13.16 9.89 23.56
CA ASP A 936 -13.43 10.48 22.25
C ASP A 936 -14.70 11.33 22.19
N ILE A 937 -15.78 10.94 22.89
CA ILE A 937 -17.00 11.77 23.02
C ILE A 937 -16.68 13.16 23.55
N TRP A 938 -15.90 13.24 24.64
CA TRP A 938 -15.55 14.52 25.24
C TRP A 938 -14.61 15.34 24.37
N ALA A 939 -13.58 14.68 23.80
CA ALA A 939 -12.65 15.28 22.86
C ALA A 939 -13.34 15.87 21.63
N ALA A 940 -14.18 15.06 20.97
CA ALA A 940 -14.95 15.42 19.79
C ALA A 940 -15.87 16.61 20.07
N PHE A 941 -16.59 16.58 21.21
CA PHE A 941 -17.46 17.65 21.64
C PHE A 941 -16.70 18.97 21.89
N ARG A 942 -15.57 18.92 22.61
CA ARG A 942 -14.75 20.12 22.89
C ARG A 942 -14.10 20.70 21.63
N ALA A 943 -13.64 19.86 20.71
CA ALA A 943 -13.04 20.30 19.44
C ALA A 943 -14.10 20.67 18.37
N GLY A 944 -15.36 20.26 18.54
CA GLY A 944 -16.42 20.45 17.55
C GLY A 944 -16.24 19.58 16.29
N ARG A 945 -15.61 18.40 16.44
CA ARG A 945 -15.40 17.42 15.36
C ARG A 945 -16.32 16.20 15.54
N PRO A 946 -16.54 15.40 14.48
CA PRO A 946 -17.14 14.07 14.63
C PRO A 946 -16.37 13.16 15.60
N THR A 947 -17.07 12.22 16.23
CA THR A 947 -16.45 11.09 16.92
C THR A 947 -15.83 10.12 15.91
N LEU A 948 -14.77 9.42 16.30
CA LEU A 948 -14.00 8.51 15.46
C LEU A 948 -14.70 7.16 15.20
N THR A 949 -15.78 6.85 15.92
CA THR A 949 -16.41 5.53 15.87
C THR A 949 -17.26 5.29 14.61
N ILE A 950 -16.79 4.35 13.79
CA ILE A 950 -17.51 3.77 12.64
C ILE A 950 -18.28 2.49 12.99
N TRP A 951 -18.22 2.04 14.25
CA TRP A 951 -18.85 0.81 14.70
C TRP A 951 -20.37 0.89 14.64
N ARG A 952 -21.03 -0.25 14.42
CA ARG A 952 -22.49 -0.41 14.50
C ARG A 952 -22.80 -1.56 15.48
N PRO A 953 -23.70 -1.35 16.45
CA PRO A 953 -24.12 -2.41 17.37
C PRO A 953 -24.85 -3.54 16.63
N LYS A 954 -24.60 -4.79 17.03
CA LYS A 954 -25.26 -5.99 16.48
C LYS A 954 -26.45 -6.39 17.35
N LYS A 955 -26.38 -6.21 18.68
CA LYS A 955 -27.50 -6.46 19.60
C LYS A 955 -28.59 -5.38 19.48
N ARG A 956 -29.86 -5.77 19.45
CA ARG A 956 -31.00 -4.83 19.48
C ARG A 956 -31.22 -4.34 20.90
N LEU A 957 -31.85 -3.16 21.05
CA LEU A 957 -32.06 -2.54 22.37
C LEU A 957 -32.83 -3.42 23.37
N GLU A 958 -33.77 -4.23 22.87
CA GLU A 958 -34.56 -5.18 23.68
C GLU A 958 -33.80 -6.44 24.12
N ASP A 959 -32.63 -6.71 23.52
CA ASP A 959 -31.78 -7.86 23.83
C ASP A 959 -30.67 -7.51 24.85
N LEU A 960 -30.63 -6.26 25.35
CA LEU A 960 -29.61 -5.73 26.27
C LEU A 960 -30.03 -5.88 27.73
N ASP A 961 -29.08 -6.19 28.60
CA ASP A 961 -29.28 -6.10 30.05
C ASP A 961 -29.17 -4.65 30.60
N SER A 962 -29.35 -4.48 31.90
CA SER A 962 -29.35 -3.17 32.58
C SER A 962 -28.04 -2.39 32.40
N ASP A 963 -26.91 -3.09 32.29
CA ASP A 963 -25.57 -2.52 32.23
C ASP A 963 -25.11 -2.34 30.77
N GLU A 964 -25.51 -3.25 29.87
CA GLU A 964 -25.39 -3.07 28.42
C GLU A 964 -26.23 -1.89 27.91
N LEU A 965 -27.36 -1.59 28.55
CA LEU A 965 -28.09 -0.34 28.29
C LEU A 965 -27.26 0.90 28.66
N ALA A 966 -26.44 0.84 29.71
CA ALA A 966 -25.58 1.96 30.10
C ALA A 966 -24.50 2.22 29.03
N THR A 967 -23.80 1.17 28.56
CA THR A 967 -22.81 1.29 27.49
C THR A 967 -23.42 1.68 26.16
N ARG A 968 -24.64 1.20 25.83
CA ARG A 968 -25.35 1.62 24.62
C ARG A 968 -25.67 3.13 24.61
N MET A 969 -25.89 3.74 25.78
CA MET A 969 -26.03 5.20 25.89
C MET A 969 -24.71 5.94 25.61
N VAL A 970 -23.54 5.34 25.88
CA VAL A 970 -22.25 5.88 25.44
C VAL A 970 -22.21 5.96 23.89
N TYR A 971 -22.62 4.91 23.20
CA TYR A 971 -22.66 4.90 21.72
C TYR A 971 -23.66 5.91 21.14
N ILE A 972 -24.91 5.96 21.65
CA ILE A 972 -25.92 6.93 21.17
C ILE A 972 -25.44 8.38 21.42
N CYS A 973 -24.74 8.62 22.53
CA CYS A 973 -24.11 9.91 22.82
C CYS A 973 -23.03 10.28 21.79
N ALA A 974 -22.17 9.34 21.38
CA ALA A 974 -21.19 9.58 20.31
C ALA A 974 -21.87 10.05 19.00
N LYS A 975 -22.98 9.42 18.61
CA LYS A 975 -23.75 9.84 17.42
C LYS A 975 -24.47 11.19 17.60
N CYS A 976 -24.86 11.56 18.82
CA CYS A 976 -25.36 12.90 19.11
C CYS A 976 -24.28 13.99 19.04
N VAL A 977 -23.03 13.68 19.42
CA VAL A 977 -21.87 14.58 19.26
C VAL A 977 -21.47 14.70 17.79
N GLU A 978 -21.44 13.59 17.04
CA GLU A 978 -21.22 13.57 15.60
C GLU A 978 -22.21 14.50 14.86
N PHE A 979 -23.50 14.42 15.18
CA PHE A 979 -24.53 15.32 14.65
C PHE A 979 -24.27 16.80 14.94
N ALA A 980 -23.80 17.14 16.15
CA ALA A 980 -23.51 18.52 16.53
C ALA A 980 -22.25 19.09 15.88
N ALA A 981 -21.37 18.26 15.34
CA ALA A 981 -20.20 18.71 14.59
C ALA A 981 -20.53 19.14 13.14
N LEU A 982 -21.64 18.65 12.56
CA LEU A 982 -21.97 18.82 11.14
C LEU A 982 -22.01 20.29 10.68
N ASP A 983 -22.50 21.22 11.52
CA ASP A 983 -22.52 22.66 11.21
C ASP A 983 -21.13 23.27 10.99
N LYS A 984 -20.11 22.72 11.64
CA LYS A 984 -18.73 23.24 11.60
C LYS A 984 -17.90 22.64 10.47
N THR A 985 -18.34 21.52 9.90
CA THR A 985 -17.59 20.72 8.91
C THR A 985 -18.25 20.60 7.54
N SER A 986 -19.53 20.98 7.39
CA SER A 986 -20.28 20.98 6.12
C SER A 986 -21.53 21.88 6.19
N PRO A 987 -21.39 23.22 6.13
CA PRO A 987 -22.50 24.18 6.21
C PRO A 987 -23.48 24.17 5.01
N SER A 988 -23.29 23.29 4.02
CA SER A 988 -24.15 23.13 2.84
C SER A 988 -25.26 22.08 2.98
N GLN A 989 -25.46 21.49 4.16
CA GLN A 989 -26.52 20.49 4.35
C GLN A 989 -27.92 21.09 4.24
N ASP A 990 -28.81 20.39 3.52
CA ASP A 990 -30.24 20.66 3.49
C ASP A 990 -30.82 20.68 4.92
N ILE A 991 -31.40 21.81 5.29
CA ILE A 991 -32.01 22.06 6.60
C ILE A 991 -33.06 20.99 6.94
N GLN A 992 -33.80 20.48 5.95
CA GLN A 992 -34.80 19.44 6.13
C GLN A 992 -34.15 18.09 6.50
N GLN A 993 -33.07 17.70 5.83
CA GLN A 993 -32.30 16.49 6.15
C GLN A 993 -31.67 16.58 7.54
N LYS A 994 -31.17 17.75 7.94
CA LYS A 994 -30.60 17.95 9.28
C LYS A 994 -31.66 17.92 10.39
N ILE A 995 -32.86 18.47 10.14
CA ILE A 995 -33.99 18.33 11.05
C ILE A 995 -34.37 16.85 11.20
N GLU A 996 -34.46 16.12 10.10
CA GLU A 996 -34.81 14.70 10.08
C GLU A 996 -33.77 13.82 10.82
N HIS A 997 -32.47 14.05 10.61
CA HIS A 997 -31.41 13.38 11.38
C HIS A 997 -31.54 13.67 12.89
N GLY A 998 -31.76 14.93 13.27
CA GLY A 998 -32.01 15.30 14.66
C GLY A 998 -33.24 14.61 15.27
N ASN A 999 -34.32 14.44 14.49
CA ASN A 999 -35.52 13.72 14.92
C ASN A 999 -35.23 12.24 15.19
N ARG A 1000 -34.47 11.57 14.31
CA ARG A 1000 -34.06 10.16 14.49
C ARG A 1000 -33.21 9.97 15.75
N LEU A 1001 -32.30 10.89 16.05
CA LEU A 1001 -31.49 10.85 17.27
C LEU A 1001 -32.34 11.09 18.54
N LEU A 1002 -33.28 12.03 18.50
CA LEU A 1002 -34.25 12.22 19.60
C LEU A 1002 -35.15 10.98 19.79
N GLN A 1003 -35.57 10.34 18.70
CA GLN A 1003 -36.33 9.10 18.75
C GLN A 1003 -35.48 7.94 19.30
N ALA A 1004 -34.19 7.85 18.96
CA ALA A 1004 -33.27 6.86 19.53
C ALA A 1004 -33.09 7.04 21.04
N LEU A 1005 -32.93 8.29 21.49
CA LEU A 1005 -32.89 8.68 22.90
C LEU A 1005 -34.20 8.27 23.62
N GLU A 1006 -35.36 8.57 23.04
CA GLU A 1006 -36.65 8.15 23.61
C GLU A 1006 -36.83 6.63 23.66
N ASN A 1007 -36.45 5.92 22.59
CA ASN A 1007 -36.56 4.46 22.53
C ASN A 1007 -35.69 3.79 23.60
N TRP A 1008 -34.45 4.26 23.79
CA TRP A 1008 -33.59 3.82 24.89
C TRP A 1008 -34.22 4.13 26.25
N TYR A 1009 -34.73 5.35 26.46
CA TYR A 1009 -35.34 5.75 27.73
C TYR A 1009 -36.59 4.95 28.10
N ARG A 1010 -37.40 4.53 27.11
CA ARG A 1010 -38.66 3.79 27.31
C ARG A 1010 -38.47 2.37 27.84
N ILE A 1011 -37.33 1.74 27.56
CA ILE A 1011 -37.06 0.34 27.95
C ILE A 1011 -36.27 0.20 29.25
N LEU A 1012 -35.93 1.32 29.92
CA LEU A 1012 -35.06 1.30 31.09
C LEU A 1012 -35.69 0.55 32.28
N PRO A 1013 -34.93 -0.34 32.95
CA PRO A 1013 -35.40 -1.01 34.17
C PRO A 1013 -35.53 -0.05 35.35
N CYS A 1014 -36.20 -0.48 36.41
CA CYS A 1014 -36.47 0.34 37.60
C CYS A 1014 -35.22 0.90 38.31
N SER A 1015 -34.03 0.34 38.06
CA SER A 1015 -32.73 0.84 38.53
C SER A 1015 -32.34 2.20 37.95
N TYR A 1016 -32.95 2.63 36.83
CA TYR A 1016 -32.81 3.95 36.24
C TYR A 1016 -33.87 4.95 36.72
N LYS A 1017 -34.60 4.65 37.80
CA LYS A 1017 -35.57 5.60 38.38
C LYS A 1017 -34.88 6.52 39.38
N PRO A 1018 -35.17 7.84 39.34
CA PRO A 1018 -34.56 8.80 40.26
C PRO A 1018 -35.00 8.56 41.70
N VAL A 1019 -34.03 8.46 42.60
CA VAL A 1019 -34.24 8.52 44.05
C VAL A 1019 -34.07 9.99 44.47
N VAL A 1020 -35.18 10.62 44.88
CA VAL A 1020 -35.16 12.01 45.35
C VAL A 1020 -34.55 12.05 46.75
N VAL A 1021 -33.44 12.76 46.92
CA VAL A 1021 -32.75 12.89 48.21
C VAL A 1021 -33.27 14.14 48.92
N THR A 1022 -34.02 13.97 50.00
CA THR A 1022 -34.41 15.08 50.89
C THR A 1022 -33.26 15.42 51.82
N THR A 1023 -32.63 16.58 51.63
CA THR A 1023 -31.63 17.11 52.55
C THR A 1023 -32.31 17.72 53.78
N GLU A 1024 -31.67 17.66 54.96
CA GLU A 1024 -32.26 18.05 56.25
C GLU A 1024 -32.69 19.54 56.35
N HIS A 1025 -32.29 20.38 55.39
CA HIS A 1025 -32.74 21.77 55.32
C HIS A 1025 -34.22 21.95 54.92
N ASP A 1026 -34.87 20.95 54.29
CA ASP A 1026 -36.26 21.09 53.84
C ASP A 1026 -37.32 20.88 54.94
N THR A 1027 -36.95 20.40 56.14
CA THR A 1027 -37.90 20.07 57.22
C THR A 1027 -37.93 21.06 58.40
N MET A 1028 -37.01 22.04 58.46
CA MET A 1028 -36.94 23.03 59.55
C MET A 1028 -37.04 24.50 59.09
N SER A 1029 -38.06 24.83 58.28
CA SER A 1029 -38.46 26.24 58.08
C SER A 1029 -39.97 26.44 58.22
N ARG A 1030 -40.39 26.68 59.47
CA ARG A 1030 -41.70 27.23 59.83
C ARG A 1030 -41.55 28.57 60.57
N ALA A 1031 -40.67 29.43 60.06
CA ALA A 1031 -40.48 30.80 60.53
C ALA A 1031 -40.06 31.71 59.36
N PRO A 1032 -40.65 32.92 59.21
CA PRO A 1032 -40.25 33.85 58.16
C PRO A 1032 -38.97 34.59 58.57
N SER A 1033 -37.83 34.18 58.02
CA SER A 1033 -36.59 34.95 58.09
C SER A 1033 -36.08 35.29 56.69
N THR A 1034 -35.61 36.52 56.55
CA THR A 1034 -35.13 37.09 55.28
C THR A 1034 -33.75 36.55 54.90
N SER A 1035 -33.54 36.28 53.61
CA SER A 1035 -32.22 36.09 52.98
C SER A 1035 -31.41 34.85 53.41
N LYS A 1036 -31.81 33.66 52.94
CA LYS A 1036 -30.87 32.56 52.63
C LYS A 1036 -31.22 31.90 51.29
N SER A 1037 -30.20 31.50 50.54
CA SER A 1037 -30.33 30.91 49.21
C SER A 1037 -31.12 29.61 49.25
N GLN A 1038 -32.17 29.50 48.44
CA GLN A 1038 -32.93 28.27 48.23
C GLN A 1038 -32.34 27.60 46.97
N THR A 1039 -31.67 26.45 47.15
CA THR A 1039 -31.06 25.70 46.04
C THR A 1039 -32.13 25.28 45.02
N ARG A 1040 -31.93 25.61 43.75
CA ARG A 1040 -32.93 25.47 42.69
C ARG A 1040 -32.80 24.14 41.93
N PHE A 1041 -31.65 23.47 42.05
CA PHE A 1041 -31.43 22.09 41.58
C PHE A 1041 -31.45 21.12 42.77
N ARG A 1042 -32.58 20.44 43.00
CA ARG A 1042 -32.72 19.43 44.06
C ARG A 1042 -31.78 18.24 43.82
N SER A 1043 -31.17 17.66 44.84
CA SER A 1043 -30.33 16.47 44.68
C SER A 1043 -31.17 15.24 44.24
N VAL A 1044 -30.76 14.59 43.16
CA VAL A 1044 -31.38 13.36 42.63
C VAL A 1044 -30.30 12.30 42.46
N TRP A 1045 -30.49 11.15 43.09
CA TRP A 1045 -29.55 10.04 43.07
C TRP A 1045 -30.06 8.87 42.23
N PHE A 1046 -29.14 8.13 41.63
CA PHE A 1046 -29.41 6.91 40.85
C PHE A 1046 -28.39 5.85 41.26
N HIS A 1047 -28.77 4.57 41.19
CA HIS A 1047 -27.92 3.47 41.61
C HIS A 1047 -28.15 2.21 40.77
N PRO A 1048 -27.11 1.45 40.40
CA PRO A 1048 -25.67 1.76 40.53
C PRO A 1048 -25.17 3.03 39.78
N PRO A 1049 -23.94 3.53 40.08
CA PRO A 1049 -23.41 4.78 39.51
C PRO A 1049 -23.30 4.80 37.98
N ASN A 1050 -23.10 3.66 37.33
CA ASN A 1050 -23.10 3.55 35.87
C ASN A 1050 -24.46 3.96 35.26
N HIS A 1051 -25.59 3.66 35.92
CA HIS A 1051 -26.91 4.16 35.51
C HIS A 1051 -27.04 5.68 35.71
N ALA A 1052 -26.47 6.23 36.79
CA ALA A 1052 -26.38 7.67 36.99
C ALA A 1052 -25.58 8.33 35.85
N GLY A 1053 -24.49 7.70 35.43
CA GLY A 1053 -23.68 8.13 34.30
C GLY A 1053 -24.41 8.03 32.96
N ALA A 1054 -25.11 6.93 32.70
CA ALA A 1054 -25.95 6.80 31.52
C ALA A 1054 -27.05 7.88 31.47
N MET A 1055 -27.67 8.20 32.61
CA MET A 1055 -28.63 9.31 32.70
C MET A 1055 -28.00 10.69 32.47
N GLN A 1056 -26.76 10.92 32.93
CA GLN A 1056 -25.99 12.12 32.56
C GLN A 1056 -25.74 12.18 31.04
N MET A 1057 -25.31 11.08 30.42
CA MET A 1057 -25.03 11.02 28.98
C MET A 1057 -26.31 11.14 28.13
N TYR A 1058 -27.44 10.60 28.58
CA TYR A 1058 -28.75 10.79 27.96
C TYR A 1058 -29.16 12.28 27.94
N HIS A 1059 -29.06 12.97 29.07
CA HIS A 1059 -29.46 14.37 29.15
C HIS A 1059 -28.48 15.33 28.47
N PHE A 1060 -27.17 15.03 28.51
CA PHE A 1060 -26.15 15.63 27.64
C PHE A 1060 -26.55 15.50 26.17
N SER A 1061 -26.81 14.27 25.70
CA SER A 1061 -27.14 13.97 24.30
C SER A 1061 -28.39 14.71 23.84
N LYS A 1062 -29.46 14.64 24.64
CA LYS A 1062 -30.72 15.35 24.38
C LYS A 1062 -30.50 16.87 24.30
N ALA A 1063 -29.68 17.46 25.16
CA ALA A 1063 -29.36 18.88 25.11
C ALA A 1063 -28.55 19.25 23.85
N ILE A 1064 -27.53 18.46 23.52
CA ILE A 1064 -26.68 18.69 22.34
C ILE A 1064 -27.49 18.61 21.04
N VAL A 1065 -28.37 17.62 20.86
CA VAL A 1065 -29.25 17.56 19.67
C VAL A 1065 -30.23 18.74 19.64
N LEU A 1066 -30.86 19.08 20.77
CA LEU A 1066 -31.81 20.21 20.85
C LEU A 1066 -31.16 21.59 20.68
N LEU A 1067 -29.85 21.73 20.92
CA LEU A 1067 -29.09 22.95 20.63
C LEU A 1067 -28.75 23.08 19.14
N ASN A 1068 -28.32 21.98 18.49
CA ASN A 1068 -27.76 22.03 17.13
C ASN A 1068 -28.76 21.69 16.01
N GLN A 1069 -29.90 21.04 16.28
CA GLN A 1069 -30.94 20.79 15.28
C GLN A 1069 -31.61 22.12 14.84
N PRO A 1070 -31.78 22.44 13.55
CA PRO A 1070 -32.57 23.60 13.13
C PRO A 1070 -34.04 23.52 13.61
N SER A 1071 -34.77 24.64 13.62
CA SER A 1071 -36.19 24.68 14.01
C SER A 1071 -37.02 25.48 13.01
N THR A 1072 -37.83 24.79 12.20
CA THR A 1072 -38.81 25.39 11.27
C THR A 1072 -40.22 25.52 11.86
N GLY A 1073 -40.45 24.95 13.05
CA GLY A 1073 -41.75 25.01 13.74
C GLY A 1073 -41.99 26.35 14.43
N GLY A 1074 -43.26 26.77 14.49
CA GLY A 1074 -43.69 27.97 15.23
C GLY A 1074 -43.57 27.84 16.76
N LEU A 1075 -44.15 28.80 17.49
CA LEU A 1075 -43.98 28.98 18.95
C LEU A 1075 -44.15 27.70 19.81
N ASN A 1076 -44.96 26.74 19.39
CA ASN A 1076 -45.14 25.47 20.10
C ASN A 1076 -43.89 24.56 20.04
N ALA A 1077 -43.20 24.49 18.89
CA ALA A 1077 -41.97 23.72 18.73
C ALA A 1077 -40.84 24.34 19.56
N TYR A 1078 -40.71 25.68 19.54
CA TYR A 1078 -39.79 26.42 20.40
C TYR A 1078 -40.04 26.13 21.89
N ARG A 1079 -41.31 26.15 22.34
CA ARG A 1079 -41.68 25.81 23.72
C ARG A 1079 -41.34 24.37 24.10
N GLN A 1080 -41.57 23.41 23.20
CA GLN A 1080 -41.20 22.00 23.44
C GLN A 1080 -39.69 21.81 23.55
N ARG A 1081 -38.91 22.44 22.66
CA ARG A 1081 -37.44 22.47 22.72
C ARG A 1081 -36.94 23.09 24.02
N GLN A 1082 -37.43 24.29 24.38
CA GLN A 1082 -37.03 24.96 25.61
C GLN A 1082 -37.41 24.18 26.86
N LYS A 1083 -38.53 23.42 26.82
CA LYS A 1083 -38.89 22.47 27.87
C LYS A 1083 -37.87 21.33 27.96
N GLY A 1084 -37.52 20.69 26.84
CA GLY A 1084 -36.52 19.61 26.80
C GLY A 1084 -35.12 20.04 27.27
N LEU A 1085 -34.68 21.25 26.90
CA LEU A 1085 -33.43 21.85 27.38
C LEU A 1085 -33.47 22.10 28.90
N ASN A 1086 -34.56 22.67 29.42
CA ASN A 1086 -34.74 22.86 30.86
C ASN A 1086 -34.80 21.52 31.62
N GLU A 1087 -35.47 20.49 31.07
CA GLU A 1087 -35.50 19.14 31.66
C GLU A 1087 -34.10 18.56 31.79
N SER A 1088 -33.28 18.62 30.72
CA SER A 1088 -31.88 18.17 30.76
C SER A 1088 -31.04 18.99 31.73
N LEU A 1089 -31.10 20.32 31.69
CA LEU A 1089 -30.40 21.19 32.64
C LEU A 1089 -30.73 20.84 34.09
N HIS A 1090 -32.03 20.68 34.41
CA HIS A 1090 -32.44 20.33 35.76
C HIS A 1090 -31.92 18.95 36.17
N MET A 1091 -32.05 17.91 35.34
CA MET A 1091 -31.60 16.57 35.72
C MET A 1091 -30.08 16.49 35.87
N VAL A 1092 -29.32 17.07 34.94
CA VAL A 1092 -27.83 17.05 34.99
C VAL A 1092 -27.30 17.72 36.26
N CYS A 1093 -27.80 18.91 36.59
CA CYS A 1093 -27.41 19.62 37.81
C CYS A 1093 -27.93 18.91 39.07
N SER A 1094 -29.11 18.29 39.03
CA SER A 1094 -29.67 17.50 40.12
C SER A 1094 -28.85 16.23 40.43
N ILE A 1095 -28.33 15.54 39.42
CA ILE A 1095 -27.42 14.40 39.60
C ILE A 1095 -26.07 14.87 40.15
N ALA A 1096 -25.50 15.95 39.58
CA ALA A 1096 -24.26 16.53 40.09
C ALA A 1096 -24.38 17.02 41.55
N ASN A 1097 -25.55 17.51 41.96
CA ASN A 1097 -25.84 17.89 43.34
C ASN A 1097 -25.98 16.72 44.32
N ALA A 1098 -26.17 15.50 43.85
CA ALA A 1098 -26.16 14.29 44.67
C ALA A 1098 -24.78 13.62 44.77
N CYS A 1099 -23.82 14.01 43.92
CA CYS A 1099 -22.48 13.42 43.86
C CYS A 1099 -21.66 13.74 45.11
N GLN A 1100 -21.09 12.71 45.73
CA GLN A 1100 -20.31 12.79 46.96
C GLN A 1100 -18.83 13.05 46.68
N ARG A 1101 -18.10 13.56 47.69
CA ARG A 1101 -16.65 13.84 47.59
C ARG A 1101 -15.77 12.62 47.34
N SER A 1102 -16.30 11.42 47.57
CA SER A 1102 -15.63 10.13 47.35
C SER A 1102 -15.97 9.47 46.00
N GLU A 1103 -16.69 10.16 45.10
CA GLU A 1103 -17.18 9.59 43.83
C GLU A 1103 -16.50 10.27 42.60
N PRO A 1104 -15.17 10.14 42.43
CA PRO A 1104 -14.44 10.83 41.35
C PRO A 1104 -14.96 10.44 39.96
N ALA A 1105 -15.26 9.15 39.74
CA ALA A 1105 -15.79 8.64 38.46
C ALA A 1105 -17.07 9.37 38.00
N MET A 1106 -18.03 9.59 38.91
CA MET A 1106 -19.23 10.37 38.60
C MET A 1106 -18.92 11.85 38.46
N ALA A 1107 -18.06 12.42 39.31
CA ALA A 1107 -17.65 13.82 39.19
C ALA A 1107 -17.03 14.14 37.82
N PHE A 1108 -16.19 13.24 37.27
CA PHE A 1108 -15.62 13.36 35.93
C PHE A 1108 -16.69 13.54 34.85
N LEU A 1109 -17.72 12.69 34.86
CA LEU A 1109 -18.80 12.75 33.89
C LEU A 1109 -19.76 13.92 34.16
N ASN A 1110 -19.99 14.28 35.42
CA ASN A 1110 -20.78 15.44 35.82
C ASN A 1110 -20.19 16.74 35.24
N VAL A 1111 -18.86 16.94 35.29
CA VAL A 1111 -18.18 18.10 34.67
C VAL A 1111 -18.52 18.20 33.18
N GLN A 1112 -18.45 17.08 32.46
CA GLN A 1112 -18.73 17.02 31.02
C GLN A 1112 -20.20 17.32 30.70
N ALA A 1113 -21.12 16.67 31.42
CA ALA A 1113 -22.55 16.87 31.28
C ALA A 1113 -22.98 18.31 31.61
N MET A 1114 -22.47 18.85 32.72
CA MET A 1114 -22.76 20.22 33.17
C MET A 1114 -22.24 21.27 32.21
N PHE A 1115 -21.06 21.10 31.61
CA PHE A 1115 -20.56 22.02 30.60
C PHE A 1115 -21.48 22.08 29.37
N ALA A 1116 -21.96 20.92 28.90
CA ALA A 1116 -22.87 20.85 27.76
C ALA A 1116 -24.23 21.50 28.02
N VAL A 1117 -24.93 21.14 29.12
CA VAL A 1117 -26.22 21.78 29.44
C VAL A 1117 -26.05 23.24 29.87
N GLY A 1118 -24.86 23.61 30.37
CA GLY A 1118 -24.51 24.99 30.72
C GLY A 1118 -24.67 25.95 29.54
N GLN A 1119 -24.44 25.49 28.31
CA GLN A 1119 -24.58 26.29 27.09
C GLN A 1119 -26.02 26.78 26.83
N CYS A 1120 -27.05 26.19 27.46
CA CYS A 1120 -28.45 26.60 27.29
C CYS A 1120 -29.02 27.48 28.43
N VAL A 1121 -28.18 27.91 29.39
CA VAL A 1121 -28.65 28.59 30.61
C VAL A 1121 -28.75 30.11 30.45
N GLN A 1122 -29.98 30.61 30.36
CA GLN A 1122 -30.26 32.04 30.17
C GLN A 1122 -30.45 32.85 31.46
N MET A 1123 -30.72 32.20 32.60
CA MET A 1123 -31.08 32.89 33.86
C MET A 1123 -29.84 33.07 34.75
N PRO A 1124 -29.41 34.30 35.10
CA PRO A 1124 -28.18 34.54 35.87
C PRO A 1124 -28.11 33.78 37.21
N GLU A 1125 -29.26 33.61 37.86
CA GLU A 1125 -29.37 32.88 39.12
C GLU A 1125 -29.10 31.36 38.95
N LYS A 1126 -29.49 30.77 37.80
CA LYS A 1126 -29.16 29.38 37.46
C LYS A 1126 -27.71 29.25 36.99
N GLN A 1127 -27.18 30.25 36.31
CA GLN A 1127 -25.76 30.31 35.91
C GLN A 1127 -24.84 30.26 37.14
N ALA A 1128 -25.16 31.05 38.18
CA ALA A 1128 -24.40 31.06 39.43
C ALA A 1128 -24.41 29.70 40.16
N GLU A 1129 -25.58 29.07 40.31
CA GLU A 1129 -25.71 27.76 40.98
C GLU A 1129 -25.05 26.61 40.18
N LEU A 1130 -25.07 26.69 38.84
CA LEU A 1130 -24.34 25.76 37.98
C LEU A 1130 -22.84 25.91 38.15
N LEU A 1131 -22.30 27.14 38.20
CA LEU A 1131 -20.87 27.37 38.41
C LEU A 1131 -20.39 26.85 39.77
N ASP A 1132 -21.09 27.13 40.87
CA ASP A 1132 -20.76 26.60 42.21
C ASP A 1132 -20.72 25.07 42.23
N THR A 1133 -21.72 24.44 41.60
CA THR A 1133 -21.78 22.98 41.47
C THR A 1133 -20.66 22.44 40.59
N LEU A 1134 -20.31 23.15 39.51
CA LEU A 1134 -19.24 22.78 38.59
C LEU A 1134 -17.87 22.86 39.27
N ASP A 1135 -17.58 23.95 39.99
CA ASP A 1135 -16.34 24.13 40.76
C ASP A 1135 -16.17 23.01 41.81
N ARG A 1136 -17.26 22.61 42.48
CA ARG A 1136 -17.27 21.43 43.37
C ARG A 1136 -17.03 20.12 42.63
N MET A 1137 -17.60 19.91 41.44
CA MET A 1137 -17.31 18.71 40.63
C MET A 1137 -15.85 18.70 40.15
N LEU A 1138 -15.25 19.86 39.87
CA LEU A 1138 -13.84 20.02 39.54
C LEU A 1138 -12.92 19.74 40.73
N GLU A 1139 -13.31 20.14 41.95
CA GLU A 1139 -12.60 19.78 43.19
C GLU A 1139 -12.53 18.25 43.38
N ILE A 1140 -13.67 17.57 43.17
CA ILE A 1140 -13.81 16.11 43.40
C ILE A 1140 -13.14 15.29 42.30
N SER A 1141 -13.37 15.65 41.03
CA SER A 1141 -12.77 14.95 39.88
C SER A 1141 -11.30 15.27 39.69
N LYS A 1142 -10.82 16.45 40.11
CA LYS A 1142 -9.53 17.01 39.68
C LYS A 1142 -9.40 17.10 38.14
N PHE A 1143 -10.51 17.19 37.41
CA PHE A 1143 -10.50 17.31 35.95
C PHE A 1143 -9.71 18.57 35.53
N PRO A 1144 -8.80 18.49 34.54
CA PRO A 1144 -8.03 19.65 34.07
C PRO A 1144 -8.92 20.58 33.22
N ALA A 1145 -9.68 21.43 33.91
CA ALA A 1145 -10.69 22.31 33.33
C ALA A 1145 -10.19 23.73 33.03
N THR A 1146 -8.90 23.90 32.73
CA THR A 1146 -8.32 25.21 32.41
C THR A 1146 -9.10 25.89 31.28
N GLY A 1147 -9.67 27.06 31.56
CA GLY A 1147 -10.51 27.80 30.61
C GLY A 1147 -12.00 27.39 30.56
N LEU A 1148 -12.40 26.21 31.03
CA LEU A 1148 -13.76 25.69 30.87
C LEU A 1148 -14.85 26.58 31.50
N VAL A 1149 -14.59 27.14 32.69
CA VAL A 1149 -15.49 28.11 33.34
C VAL A 1149 -15.50 29.47 32.61
N ALA A 1150 -14.40 29.86 31.98
CA ALA A 1150 -14.31 31.09 31.19
C ALA A 1150 -15.03 30.94 29.84
N ASP A 1151 -14.91 29.79 29.19
CA ASP A 1151 -15.65 29.44 27.98
C ASP A 1151 -17.16 29.48 28.22
N LEU A 1152 -17.62 28.89 29.33
CA LEU A 1152 -19.06 28.88 29.65
C LEU A 1152 -19.59 30.30 29.94
N LYS A 1153 -18.80 31.15 30.61
CA LYS A 1153 -19.14 32.57 30.81
C LYS A 1153 -19.17 33.36 29.50
N ARG A 1154 -18.34 32.99 28.52
CA ARG A 1154 -18.32 33.59 27.18
C ARG A 1154 -19.59 33.25 26.39
N VAL A 1155 -20.00 31.99 26.41
CA VAL A 1155 -21.26 31.49 25.79
C VAL A 1155 -22.52 32.14 26.39
N TRP A 1156 -22.42 32.78 27.57
CA TRP A 1156 -23.52 33.56 28.17
C TRP A 1156 -23.45 35.08 27.89
N GLN A 1157 -22.37 35.54 27.26
CA GLN A 1157 -22.17 36.94 26.83
C GLN A 1157 -22.42 37.13 25.33
N GLU A 1158 -22.20 36.07 24.56
CA GLU A 1158 -22.60 35.89 23.15
C GLU A 1158 -24.12 35.63 23.01
#